data_AF-A0A2W4PMT1-F1
#
_entry.id   AF-A0A2W4PMT1-F1
#
_cell.length_a   1.000
_cell.length_b   1.000
_cell.length_c   1.000
_cell.angle_alpha   90.00
_cell.angle_beta   90.00
_cell.angle_gamma   90.00
#
_symmetry.space_group_name_H-M   'P 1'
#
loop_
_entity.id
_entity.type
_entity.pdbx_description
1 polymer ?
#
loop_
_entity_poly.entity_id
_entity_poly.type
_entity_poly.pdbx_seq_one_letter_code
_entity_poly.pdbx_strand_id
1 'polypeptide(L)'
;MVEARLGPHGPRPRLGPQPRPRRRAPLRRRCRVPPRCGAPRRLASRPEPHRGRGRCHRGDGPGPLVPCGSASAPFGAPGACRLGHRRSRRRRPGARLHRRLRMERPHHRPGRPPRDLDPAHGRSHRRAPVAPLQRCHGGHRPVVSCPADHLGSRIPGAGSRGRGRSVHRLKEIRDMEVKVAPADLDLSDATLVVGVLEGLQPAPGSEADFAHADPVLMEAAGFEGKAKQTLAVPHPEAKTMLLVGLGSEVDFESVRAAAGNAVRAARTERVVTRLAAIGIDGASRAVTEGSLLGGYEFRTYKTNGPKVKVTFVEVPDADEAELEAAARVSRSVIQARDWVNTPAVDLSPSQLAEQMSAVLGDAGIEVEVWDEDRIAEEKLGALLGVAAGSARPPRLVKATYRPEGAKKHVALVGKGITFDSGGLSIKSANFMEDMKVDMSGAAIVVAAAEAIASLGIPVAVTVVAPLTDNAVGGNATRPGDVLRPVKGPTIEVLNTDAEGRLILADGLGVASMEDPDLMIDVATLTGAMHVALGDRVAGYFASDPEAGELIRTASSRAGEPFWEMPLVHEYRKSLDSNVADIKNVSGGRYGGAITAALFLHEYADGRPWVHMDIAGPAFSKETYGDVVKGGTGVGVRTLVEVARTLAGE
;
A
#
# COMPACT_ATOMS: atom_id res chain seq x y z
N MET A 1 30.55 -12.78 57.51
CA MET A 1 29.67 -12.18 58.53
C MET A 1 28.32 -11.98 57.86
N VAL A 2 27.21 -12.60 58.27
CA VAL A 2 26.95 -13.34 59.52
C VAL A 2 26.41 -14.77 59.23
N GLU A 3 26.53 -15.65 60.23
CA GLU A 3 26.17 -17.09 60.29
C GLU A 3 24.71 -17.32 60.75
N ALA A 4 24.11 -18.52 60.88
CA ALA A 4 24.20 -19.85 60.24
C ALA A 4 23.14 -20.78 60.91
N ARG A 5 22.87 -21.99 60.34
CA ARG A 5 22.30 -23.25 60.90
C ARG A 5 21.86 -24.15 59.71
N LEU A 6 22.30 -25.40 59.46
CA LEU A 6 22.32 -26.65 60.26
C LEU A 6 20.90 -27.09 60.69
N GLY A 7 20.32 -28.27 60.43
CA GLY A 7 20.68 -29.58 59.80
C GLY A 7 19.46 -30.55 60.03
N PRO A 8 19.48 -31.90 59.88
CA PRO A 8 20.55 -32.84 59.50
C PRO A 8 20.12 -33.97 58.47
N HIS A 9 20.85 -35.09 58.45
CA HIS A 9 20.77 -36.34 57.64
C HIS A 9 19.39 -37.06 57.57
N GLY A 10 19.08 -38.06 56.71
CA GLY A 10 19.78 -38.95 55.73
C GLY A 10 18.84 -40.14 55.36
N PRO A 11 19.22 -41.25 54.66
CA PRO A 11 20.50 -41.69 54.06
C PRO A 11 20.41 -42.07 52.54
N ARG A 12 21.36 -42.86 52.00
CA ARG A 12 21.41 -43.42 50.62
C ARG A 12 21.58 -44.95 50.59
N PRO A 13 21.26 -45.62 49.47
CA PRO A 13 22.26 -46.43 48.75
C PRO A 13 22.38 -45.97 47.27
N ARG A 14 23.56 -45.75 46.67
CA ARG A 14 24.70 -46.65 46.35
C ARG A 14 24.40 -47.69 45.25
N LEU A 15 24.83 -47.39 44.02
CA LEU A 15 25.45 -48.34 43.06
C LEU A 15 26.20 -47.55 41.95
N GLY A 16 27.11 -48.21 41.24
CA GLY A 16 27.94 -47.71 40.12
C GLY A 16 28.85 -48.86 39.61
N PRO A 17 29.87 -48.66 38.73
CA PRO A 17 30.32 -47.45 38.03
C PRO A 17 30.20 -47.57 36.48
N GLN A 18 30.98 -46.79 35.70
CA GLN A 18 30.95 -46.76 34.22
C GLN A 18 31.55 -48.02 33.54
N PRO A 19 31.39 -48.16 32.20
CA PRO A 19 32.52 -47.76 31.35
C PRO A 19 32.18 -47.05 30.01
N ARG A 20 32.93 -45.98 29.69
CA ARG A 20 33.40 -45.69 28.31
C ARG A 20 34.61 -46.63 28.02
N PRO A 21 35.00 -46.97 26.76
CA PRO A 21 34.93 -46.12 25.55
C PRO A 21 34.72 -46.84 24.19
N ARG A 22 34.63 -46.08 23.08
CA ARG A 22 35.56 -46.13 21.92
C ARG A 22 35.19 -45.15 20.80
N ARG A 23 36.20 -44.66 20.08
CA ARG A 23 36.05 -43.86 18.84
C ARG A 23 35.54 -44.74 17.68
N ARG A 24 34.79 -44.17 16.74
CA ARG A 24 34.66 -44.70 15.36
C ARG A 24 34.81 -43.56 14.34
N ALA A 25 35.51 -43.87 13.25
CA ALA A 25 35.76 -42.97 12.11
C ALA A 25 34.78 -43.31 10.95
N PRO A 26 34.74 -42.54 9.85
CA PRO A 26 33.57 -42.50 8.96
C PRO A 26 33.42 -43.72 8.04
N LEU A 27 32.17 -44.13 7.82
CA LEU A 27 31.81 -45.20 6.88
C LEU A 27 31.62 -44.66 5.46
N ARG A 28 32.65 -44.82 4.62
CA ARG A 28 32.46 -44.79 3.16
C ARG A 28 31.70 -46.05 2.71
N ARG A 29 30.66 -45.91 1.90
CA ARG A 29 30.20 -46.98 0.98
C ARG A 29 30.52 -46.59 -0.46
N ARG A 30 31.39 -47.36 -1.11
CA ARG A 30 31.55 -47.40 -2.57
C ARG A 30 30.69 -48.53 -3.12
N CYS A 31 29.86 -48.26 -4.12
CA CYS A 31 29.52 -49.30 -5.09
C CYS A 31 30.71 -49.53 -6.04
N ARG A 32 30.86 -50.75 -6.57
CA ARG A 32 31.97 -51.14 -7.44
C ARG A 32 31.52 -51.18 -8.90
N VAL A 33 32.36 -50.67 -9.80
CA VAL A 33 32.35 -51.00 -11.24
C VAL A 33 33.80 -51.18 -11.71
N PRO A 34 34.16 -52.39 -12.18
CA PRO A 34 35.20 -52.53 -13.21
C PRO A 34 34.90 -53.72 -14.18
N PRO A 35 35.72 -53.96 -15.22
CA PRO A 35 36.06 -53.04 -16.31
C PRO A 35 36.04 -53.74 -17.69
N ARG A 36 36.28 -53.01 -18.80
CA ARG A 36 37.07 -53.53 -19.95
C ARG A 36 37.56 -52.42 -20.91
N CYS A 37 38.53 -52.81 -21.73
CA CYS A 37 39.38 -52.02 -22.65
C CYS A 37 38.61 -51.16 -23.68
N GLY A 38 39.20 -50.17 -24.37
CA GLY A 38 40.59 -49.68 -24.37
C GLY A 38 40.80 -48.56 -25.42
N ALA A 39 41.97 -47.92 -25.44
CA ALA A 39 42.36 -46.85 -26.39
C ALA A 39 43.17 -47.43 -27.59
N PRO A 40 43.78 -46.67 -28.53
CA PRO A 40 43.77 -45.20 -28.74
C PRO A 40 43.67 -44.70 -30.22
N ARG A 41 43.50 -43.38 -30.45
CA ARG A 41 44.45 -42.47 -31.18
C ARG A 41 43.86 -41.07 -31.49
N ARG A 42 44.75 -40.13 -31.88
CA ARG A 42 44.48 -38.74 -32.28
C ARG A 42 44.45 -38.60 -33.81
N LEU A 43 43.74 -37.60 -34.37
CA LEU A 43 44.32 -36.47 -35.14
C LEU A 43 43.25 -35.48 -35.69
N ALA A 44 43.71 -34.45 -36.42
CA ALA A 44 42.98 -33.29 -36.96
C ALA A 44 41.99 -33.65 -38.11
N SER A 45 41.21 -32.76 -38.75
CA SER A 45 41.34 -31.29 -38.92
C SER A 45 40.02 -30.58 -39.32
N ARG A 46 40.00 -29.24 -39.23
CA ARG A 46 39.11 -28.31 -39.98
C ARG A 46 39.41 -28.37 -41.51
N PRO A 47 38.53 -27.94 -42.46
CA PRO A 47 37.82 -26.64 -42.43
C PRO A 47 36.42 -26.53 -43.10
N GLU A 48 35.89 -25.30 -43.11
CA GLU A 48 34.79 -24.78 -43.96
C GLU A 48 35.35 -24.33 -45.35
N PRO A 49 34.68 -23.47 -46.18
CA PRO A 49 33.25 -23.25 -46.48
C PRO A 49 32.98 -23.23 -48.03
N HIS A 50 31.73 -23.00 -48.50
CA HIS A 50 31.36 -22.21 -49.71
C HIS A 50 29.80 -22.16 -49.81
N ARG A 51 29.09 -21.01 -49.85
CA ARG A 51 28.92 -19.92 -50.85
C ARG A 51 28.00 -20.23 -52.06
N GLY A 52 26.92 -19.42 -52.20
CA GLY A 52 26.08 -19.25 -53.41
C GLY A 52 24.58 -19.42 -53.10
N ARG A 53 23.63 -18.46 -53.22
CA ARG A 53 23.28 -17.32 -54.13
C ARG A 53 22.17 -17.67 -55.15
N GLY A 54 21.14 -16.82 -55.22
CA GLY A 54 19.88 -16.97 -56.00
C GLY A 54 18.68 -17.09 -55.05
N ARG A 55 17.60 -16.28 -55.01
CA ARG A 55 16.96 -15.33 -55.97
C ARG A 55 16.48 -15.98 -57.28
N CYS A 56 15.23 -15.80 -57.74
CA CYS A 56 14.09 -15.00 -57.22
C CYS A 56 12.74 -15.40 -57.87
N HIS A 57 11.62 -15.28 -57.12
CA HIS A 57 10.23 -15.13 -57.62
C HIS A 57 9.63 -16.28 -58.49
N ARG A 58 8.32 -16.40 -58.77
CA ARG A 58 7.04 -15.96 -58.15
C ARG A 58 5.94 -16.91 -58.71
N GLY A 59 4.84 -17.13 -58.01
CA GLY A 59 3.68 -17.84 -58.55
C GLY A 59 2.58 -18.02 -57.52
N ASP A 60 1.37 -17.59 -57.84
CA ASP A 60 0.19 -17.65 -56.97
C ASP A 60 -0.56 -18.99 -57.11
N GLY A 61 -1.53 -19.25 -56.21
CA GLY A 61 -2.35 -20.48 -56.18
C GLY A 61 -3.52 -20.47 -57.20
N PRO A 62 -4.70 -21.08 -56.91
CA PRO A 62 -5.16 -21.73 -55.68
C PRO A 62 -5.83 -23.13 -55.90
N GLY A 63 -6.35 -23.78 -54.84
CA GLY A 63 -7.32 -24.88 -54.99
C GLY A 63 -7.33 -25.91 -53.82
N PRO A 64 -8.49 -26.43 -53.36
CA PRO A 64 -8.59 -27.32 -52.19
C PRO A 64 -8.98 -28.78 -52.51
N LEU A 65 -8.77 -29.70 -51.56
CA LEU A 65 -9.55 -30.95 -51.38
C LEU A 65 -9.37 -31.56 -49.97
N VAL A 66 -10.32 -32.41 -49.54
CA VAL A 66 -10.61 -32.88 -48.15
C VAL A 66 -11.47 -34.19 -48.26
N PRO A 67 -11.61 -35.14 -47.29
CA PRO A 67 -10.81 -35.60 -46.13
C PRO A 67 -10.53 -37.16 -46.11
N CYS A 68 -9.86 -37.65 -45.05
CA CYS A 68 -10.11 -38.91 -44.27
C CYS A 68 -9.07 -38.95 -43.10
N GLY A 69 -9.18 -39.63 -41.95
CA GLY A 69 -9.98 -40.79 -41.49
C GLY A 69 -9.06 -42.02 -41.29
N SER A 70 -9.02 -42.78 -40.18
CA SER A 70 -9.74 -42.76 -38.88
C SER A 70 -9.13 -43.75 -37.83
N ALA A 71 -9.63 -43.75 -36.58
CA ALA A 71 -9.48 -44.79 -35.51
C ALA A 71 -8.07 -44.96 -34.84
N SER A 72 -7.87 -45.58 -33.67
CA SER A 72 -8.72 -46.45 -32.79
C SER A 72 -8.49 -46.22 -31.28
N ALA A 73 -9.38 -46.75 -30.41
CA ALA A 73 -9.27 -46.80 -28.93
C ALA A 73 -8.98 -48.27 -28.45
N PRO A 74 -9.45 -48.90 -27.31
CA PRO A 74 -10.46 -48.51 -26.28
C PRO A 74 -10.19 -49.01 -24.80
N PHE A 75 -11.28 -49.14 -24.02
CA PHE A 75 -11.51 -49.73 -22.66
C PHE A 75 -11.46 -48.76 -21.44
N GLY A 76 -12.45 -48.78 -20.52
CA GLY A 76 -13.66 -49.62 -20.42
C GLY A 76 -14.76 -49.08 -19.48
N ALA A 77 -15.94 -49.72 -19.48
CA ALA A 77 -17.15 -49.40 -18.67
C ALA A 77 -17.54 -50.65 -17.81
N PRO A 78 -18.77 -50.91 -17.24
CA PRO A 78 -20.15 -50.40 -17.48
C PRO A 78 -20.85 -49.82 -16.21
N GLY A 79 -22.15 -49.47 -16.15
CA GLY A 79 -23.28 -49.47 -17.11
C GLY A 79 -24.46 -48.61 -16.59
N ALA A 80 -25.30 -48.01 -17.45
CA ALA A 80 -26.59 -48.56 -17.96
C ALA A 80 -27.77 -48.40 -16.98
N CYS A 81 -28.99 -47.93 -17.32
CA CYS A 81 -29.65 -47.52 -18.58
C CYS A 81 -30.95 -46.72 -18.20
N ARG A 82 -31.91 -46.21 -19.04
CA ARG A 82 -32.25 -46.24 -20.49
C ARG A 82 -33.26 -45.10 -20.79
N LEU A 83 -33.27 -44.51 -22.01
CA LEU A 83 -34.39 -43.76 -22.68
C LEU A 83 -34.98 -42.48 -22.01
N GLY A 84 -35.31 -41.36 -22.67
CA GLY A 84 -34.99 -40.85 -24.02
C GLY A 84 -36.20 -40.29 -24.81
N HIS A 85 -36.38 -38.95 -24.92
CA HIS A 85 -37.28 -38.33 -25.94
C HIS A 85 -36.96 -36.85 -26.31
N ARG A 86 -37.69 -36.30 -27.30
CA ARG A 86 -37.30 -35.17 -28.18
C ARG A 86 -37.62 -33.72 -27.70
N ARG A 87 -36.82 -32.79 -28.23
CA ARG A 87 -37.07 -31.33 -28.52
C ARG A 87 -38.52 -30.81 -28.43
N SER A 88 -38.71 -29.58 -27.90
CA SER A 88 -39.49 -28.51 -28.60
C SER A 88 -39.28 -27.09 -28.00
N ARG A 89 -39.78 -26.04 -28.69
CA ARG A 89 -39.79 -24.61 -28.27
C ARG A 89 -41.22 -24.16 -27.93
N ARG A 90 -41.40 -23.27 -26.94
CA ARG A 90 -42.47 -22.22 -26.80
C ARG A 90 -42.00 -21.24 -25.69
N ARG A 91 -42.01 -19.91 -25.81
CA ARG A 91 -43.01 -18.86 -26.19
C ARG A 91 -43.86 -18.35 -24.99
N ARG A 92 -43.90 -17.01 -24.85
CA ARG A 92 -44.68 -16.21 -23.87
C ARG A 92 -46.21 -16.29 -24.10
N PRO A 93 -46.99 -16.02 -23.05
CA PRO A 93 -47.89 -14.84 -22.99
C PRO A 93 -47.58 -13.96 -21.74
N GLY A 94 -48.27 -12.85 -21.42
CA GLY A 94 -49.27 -12.07 -22.18
C GLY A 94 -50.01 -10.99 -21.36
N ALA A 95 -49.54 -9.74 -21.46
CA ALA A 95 -50.30 -8.46 -21.54
C ALA A 95 -51.46 -8.06 -20.58
N ARG A 96 -51.25 -6.89 -19.93
CA ARG A 96 -52.17 -5.72 -19.75
C ARG A 96 -53.46 -5.83 -18.90
N LEU A 97 -53.64 -4.80 -18.05
CA LEU A 97 -54.78 -3.86 -18.18
C LEU A 97 -54.40 -2.44 -17.72
N HIS A 98 -55.20 -1.43 -18.12
CA HIS A 98 -55.08 -0.02 -17.70
C HIS A 98 -56.42 0.47 -17.13
N ARG A 99 -56.41 1.46 -16.23
CA ARG A 99 -57.52 2.43 -16.08
C ARG A 99 -56.97 3.85 -15.80
N ARG A 100 -57.74 4.86 -16.21
CA ARG A 100 -57.49 6.30 -15.95
C ARG A 100 -58.63 6.85 -15.10
N LEU A 101 -58.33 7.84 -14.25
CA LEU A 101 -59.25 8.91 -13.85
C LEU A 101 -58.48 10.25 -13.82
N ARG A 102 -59.19 11.38 -13.71
CA ARG A 102 -58.63 12.73 -13.97
C ARG A 102 -59.41 13.81 -13.20
N MET A 103 -58.70 14.88 -12.82
CA MET A 103 -59.20 16.09 -12.12
C MET A 103 -59.56 15.83 -10.63
N GLU A 104 -59.58 16.81 -9.71
CA GLU A 104 -59.58 18.29 -9.82
C GLU A 104 -58.48 18.99 -8.97
N ARG A 105 -58.53 20.32 -8.85
CA ARG A 105 -57.73 21.18 -7.94
C ARG A 105 -58.61 21.74 -6.82
N PRO A 106 -58.01 22.25 -5.73
CA PRO A 106 -58.25 23.68 -5.44
C PRO A 106 -56.97 24.49 -5.14
N HIS A 107 -57.14 25.79 -4.89
CA HIS A 107 -56.07 26.77 -4.63
C HIS A 107 -55.84 27.01 -3.12
N HIS A 108 -54.62 27.38 -2.72
CA HIS A 108 -54.35 28.77 -2.26
C HIS A 108 -52.86 29.10 -2.05
N ARG A 109 -52.53 30.37 -2.24
CA ARG A 109 -51.34 31.09 -1.74
C ARG A 109 -51.78 32.51 -1.33
N PRO A 110 -51.15 33.11 -0.32
CA PRO A 110 -50.80 34.53 -0.30
C PRO A 110 -49.29 34.71 -0.65
N GLY A 111 -48.79 35.82 -1.20
CA GLY A 111 -49.47 36.95 -1.84
C GLY A 111 -49.01 38.33 -1.33
N ARG A 112 -48.19 39.04 -2.11
CA ARG A 112 -48.04 40.53 -2.19
C ARG A 112 -47.11 40.91 -3.39
N PRO A 113 -47.03 42.19 -3.84
CA PRO A 113 -47.02 42.51 -5.29
C PRO A 113 -45.76 43.23 -5.82
N PRO A 114 -45.63 43.42 -7.15
CA PRO A 114 -44.57 44.21 -7.79
C PRO A 114 -44.85 45.73 -7.79
N ARG A 115 -43.87 46.51 -8.27
CA ARG A 115 -43.99 47.90 -8.74
C ARG A 115 -43.12 48.12 -9.99
N ASP A 116 -43.42 49.19 -10.73
CA ASP A 116 -43.09 49.37 -12.15
C ASP A 116 -42.33 50.69 -12.47
N LEU A 117 -41.73 50.71 -13.67
CA LEU A 117 -41.34 51.88 -14.51
C LEU A 117 -40.18 52.83 -14.10
N ASP A 118 -39.04 52.71 -14.80
CA ASP A 118 -38.46 53.62 -15.84
C ASP A 118 -38.60 55.18 -15.76
N PRO A 119 -37.87 56.04 -16.52
CA PRO A 119 -36.67 55.86 -17.38
C PRO A 119 -35.56 56.95 -17.24
N ALA A 120 -34.39 56.81 -17.90
CA ALA A 120 -33.62 57.93 -18.52
C ALA A 120 -32.33 57.55 -19.32
N HIS A 121 -32.24 58.00 -20.58
CA HIS A 121 -31.04 58.43 -21.37
C HIS A 121 -29.75 57.53 -21.49
N GLY A 122 -29.05 57.39 -22.63
CA GLY A 122 -29.28 57.81 -24.02
C GLY A 122 -27.96 58.00 -24.86
N ARG A 123 -27.97 57.65 -26.17
CA ARG A 123 -26.88 57.80 -27.21
C ARG A 123 -25.71 56.79 -27.07
N SER A 124 -25.33 55.94 -28.05
CA SER A 124 -24.84 56.08 -29.46
C SER A 124 -23.37 56.56 -29.55
N HIS A 125 -22.44 56.02 -30.36
CA HIS A 125 -22.49 55.31 -31.68
C HIS A 125 -21.58 54.02 -31.79
N ARG A 126 -21.34 53.50 -33.01
CA ARG A 126 -20.63 52.22 -33.35
C ARG A 126 -19.46 52.42 -34.37
N ARG A 127 -18.58 51.39 -34.48
CA ARG A 127 -17.68 50.94 -35.60
C ARG A 127 -16.19 51.41 -35.65
N ALA A 128 -15.27 50.46 -35.34
CA ALA A 128 -14.24 49.76 -36.17
C ALA A 128 -13.63 50.42 -37.47
N PRO A 129 -12.53 49.90 -38.12
CA PRO A 129 -11.67 48.71 -37.86
C PRO A 129 -10.11 48.81 -38.11
N VAL A 130 -9.34 47.86 -37.54
CA VAL A 130 -8.19 47.02 -38.07
C VAL A 130 -7.04 47.58 -38.98
N ALA A 131 -5.79 47.50 -38.45
CA ALA A 131 -4.45 47.22 -39.09
C ALA A 131 -3.83 48.19 -40.15
N PRO A 132 -2.54 48.05 -40.62
CA PRO A 132 -1.47 47.06 -40.31
C PRO A 132 0.00 47.58 -40.08
N LEU A 133 0.90 46.63 -39.78
CA LEU A 133 2.38 46.55 -39.90
C LEU A 133 3.25 47.72 -40.45
N GLN A 134 4.40 47.97 -39.79
CA GLN A 134 5.70 48.17 -40.47
C GLN A 134 6.93 47.85 -39.57
N ARG A 135 8.11 47.62 -40.19
CA ARG A 135 9.44 47.43 -39.54
C ARG A 135 10.37 48.61 -39.90
N CYS A 136 11.39 48.89 -39.09
CA CYS A 136 12.75 49.19 -39.61
C CYS A 136 13.86 49.15 -38.52
N HIS A 137 15.12 49.24 -38.98
CA HIS A 137 16.37 49.27 -38.19
C HIS A 137 16.52 50.61 -37.40
N GLY A 138 17.42 50.80 -36.42
CA GLY A 138 18.48 49.95 -35.83
C GLY A 138 19.79 50.74 -35.63
N GLY A 139 20.65 50.37 -34.67
CA GLY A 139 22.03 50.93 -34.58
C GLY A 139 22.65 51.07 -33.18
N HIS A 140 23.95 50.71 -33.09
CA HIS A 140 25.03 51.18 -32.21
C HIS A 140 24.92 51.19 -30.65
N ARG A 141 25.89 50.50 -30.03
CA ARG A 141 26.45 50.81 -28.69
C ARG A 141 27.43 52.01 -28.80
N PRO A 142 27.82 52.66 -27.68
CA PRO A 142 29.03 52.20 -26.98
C PRO A 142 28.91 52.16 -25.44
N VAL A 143 30.01 51.80 -24.76
CA VAL A 143 30.13 51.62 -23.29
C VAL A 143 31.02 52.71 -22.69
N VAL A 144 30.62 53.32 -21.56
CA VAL A 144 31.47 53.98 -20.55
C VAL A 144 30.83 53.77 -19.14
N SER A 145 31.63 53.93 -18.08
CA SER A 145 31.41 53.46 -16.69
C SER A 145 30.98 54.52 -15.65
N CYS A 146 30.24 54.07 -14.61
CA CYS A 146 30.29 54.51 -13.19
C CYS A 146 29.94 55.99 -12.84
N PRO A 147 29.67 56.36 -11.56
CA PRO A 147 29.82 55.60 -10.31
C PRO A 147 28.52 55.52 -9.45
N ALA A 148 28.65 55.05 -8.19
CA ALA A 148 27.64 55.19 -7.15
C ALA A 148 27.78 56.56 -6.42
N ASP A 149 26.69 57.17 -5.93
CA ASP A 149 26.21 56.91 -4.57
C ASP A 149 24.94 57.72 -4.16
N HIS A 150 24.30 57.26 -3.09
CA HIS A 150 23.32 57.94 -2.20
C HIS A 150 22.29 58.96 -2.75
N LEU A 151 21.03 58.50 -2.88
CA LEU A 151 19.80 59.01 -2.23
C LEU A 151 18.59 58.19 -2.76
N GLY A 152 17.60 57.76 -1.98
CA GLY A 152 17.35 57.98 -0.56
C GLY A 152 15.89 57.74 -0.15
N SER A 153 15.27 56.62 -0.56
CA SER A 153 13.86 56.31 -0.29
C SER A 153 13.69 55.05 0.59
N ARG A 154 12.79 55.12 1.58
CA ARG A 154 12.64 54.11 2.64
C ARG A 154 11.67 53.00 2.23
N ILE A 155 12.11 51.75 2.25
CA ILE A 155 11.24 50.56 2.17
C ILE A 155 10.91 50.10 3.61
N PRO A 156 9.63 49.98 4.00
CA PRO A 156 9.27 49.49 5.34
C PRO A 156 9.57 48.00 5.55
N GLY A 157 10.26 47.72 6.65
CA GLY A 157 10.74 46.43 7.16
C GLY A 157 9.93 45.15 6.84
N ALA A 158 10.68 44.10 6.51
CA ALA A 158 10.24 42.72 6.66
C ALA A 158 9.82 42.45 8.13
N GLY A 159 8.63 41.91 8.35
CA GLY A 159 8.01 41.96 9.69
C GLY A 159 6.91 40.95 10.02
N SER A 160 6.73 39.88 9.22
CA SER A 160 5.70 38.85 9.51
C SER A 160 6.29 37.44 9.47
N ARG A 161 6.65 36.90 10.65
CA ARG A 161 6.90 35.46 10.82
C ARG A 161 5.59 34.70 10.60
N GLY A 162 5.41 34.13 9.41
CA GLY A 162 4.29 33.24 9.08
C GLY A 162 4.41 31.92 9.84
N ARG A 163 4.01 31.91 11.13
CA ARG A 163 3.97 30.69 11.95
C ARG A 163 3.08 29.65 11.28
N GLY A 164 3.54 28.40 11.21
CA GLY A 164 2.82 27.30 10.56
C GLY A 164 1.38 27.18 11.04
N ARG A 165 0.42 27.29 10.12
CA ARG A 165 -1.04 27.16 10.36
C ARG A 165 -1.66 25.93 9.70
N SER A 166 -0.87 25.12 9.00
CA SER A 166 -1.24 23.82 8.44
C SER A 166 -1.19 22.71 9.50
N VAL A 167 -0.02 22.53 10.12
CA VAL A 167 0.33 21.40 11.01
C VAL A 167 -0.69 21.15 12.13
N HIS A 168 -1.29 22.20 12.69
CA HIS A 168 -2.25 22.06 13.80
C HIS A 168 -3.63 21.50 13.41
N ARG A 169 -3.98 21.37 12.12
CA ARG A 169 -5.31 20.91 11.68
C ARG A 169 -5.42 19.40 11.43
N LEU A 170 -4.30 18.68 11.47
CA LEU A 170 -4.23 17.22 11.27
C LEU A 170 -4.46 16.42 12.57
N LYS A 171 -4.68 17.07 13.72
CA LYS A 171 -4.57 16.41 15.03
C LYS A 171 -5.72 15.46 15.41
N GLU A 172 -6.97 15.76 15.06
CA GLU A 172 -8.21 15.22 15.67
C GLU A 172 -8.42 13.69 15.60
N ILE A 173 -7.45 12.92 15.11
CA ILE A 173 -7.46 11.44 15.01
C ILE A 173 -6.32 10.81 15.83
N ARG A 174 -5.26 11.56 16.15
CA ARG A 174 -4.19 11.12 17.05
C ARG A 174 -4.65 11.04 18.51
N ASP A 175 -5.82 11.61 18.82
CA ASP A 175 -6.35 11.77 20.17
C ASP A 175 -7.26 10.60 20.63
N MET A 176 -7.35 9.49 19.88
CA MET A 176 -8.01 8.27 20.37
C MET A 176 -7.00 7.34 21.05
N GLU A 177 -7.16 7.15 22.35
CA GLU A 177 -6.30 6.34 23.20
C GLU A 177 -6.90 4.95 23.42
N VAL A 178 -6.06 3.92 23.33
CA VAL A 178 -6.35 2.56 23.81
C VAL A 178 -5.44 2.32 25.01
N LYS A 179 -5.98 1.77 26.10
CA LYS A 179 -5.23 1.51 27.34
C LYS A 179 -5.77 0.28 28.08
N VAL A 180 -4.90 -0.38 28.85
CA VAL A 180 -5.33 -1.36 29.85
C VAL A 180 -6.10 -0.63 30.96
N ALA A 181 -7.08 -1.31 31.54
CA ALA A 181 -7.88 -0.80 32.64
C ALA A 181 -8.23 -1.94 33.62
N PRO A 182 -8.60 -1.66 34.88
CA PRO A 182 -9.06 -2.69 35.80
C PRO A 182 -10.44 -3.23 35.40
N ALA A 183 -10.84 -4.36 35.98
CA ALA A 183 -12.13 -4.99 35.70
C ALA A 183 -13.34 -4.20 36.27
N ASP A 184 -13.16 -3.46 37.37
CA ASP A 184 -14.18 -2.79 38.18
C ASP A 184 -14.40 -1.30 37.82
N LEU A 185 -14.39 -0.99 36.52
CA LEU A 185 -14.67 0.34 36.00
C LEU A 185 -16.13 0.78 36.23
N ASP A 186 -16.34 2.04 36.55
CA ASP A 186 -17.62 2.73 36.31
C ASP A 186 -17.89 2.73 34.80
N LEU A 187 -19.06 2.23 34.37
CA LEU A 187 -19.48 2.14 32.97
C LEU A 187 -20.55 3.18 32.59
N SER A 188 -20.99 4.02 33.54
CA SER A 188 -22.22 4.82 33.45
C SER A 188 -22.22 5.90 32.34
N ASP A 189 -21.05 6.26 31.80
CA ASP A 189 -20.89 7.17 30.67
C ASP A 189 -20.51 6.50 29.34
N ALA A 190 -20.21 5.19 29.37
CA ALA A 190 -19.51 4.46 28.32
C ALA A 190 -20.40 3.51 27.50
N THR A 191 -19.93 3.15 26.30
CA THR A 191 -20.46 2.01 25.54
C THR A 191 -19.69 0.75 25.93
N LEU A 192 -20.37 -0.23 26.52
CA LEU A 192 -19.81 -1.56 26.83
C LEU A 192 -19.91 -2.44 25.58
N VAL A 193 -18.81 -3.01 25.10
CA VAL A 193 -18.76 -3.83 23.87
C VAL A 193 -18.67 -5.31 24.23
N VAL A 194 -19.65 -6.08 23.75
CA VAL A 194 -19.83 -7.51 23.99
C VAL A 194 -19.79 -8.27 22.66
N GLY A 195 -18.93 -9.29 22.58
CA GLY A 195 -18.85 -10.16 21.41
C GLY A 195 -19.95 -11.23 21.43
N VAL A 196 -20.56 -11.49 20.27
CA VAL A 196 -21.59 -12.53 20.12
C VAL A 196 -21.29 -13.35 18.88
N LEU A 197 -21.25 -14.68 19.02
CA LEU A 197 -21.06 -15.64 17.93
C LEU A 197 -22.39 -15.92 17.22
N GLU A 198 -22.31 -16.38 15.97
CA GLU A 198 -23.48 -16.74 15.17
C GLU A 198 -24.30 -17.85 15.85
N GLY A 199 -25.61 -17.62 15.99
CA GLY A 199 -26.49 -18.43 16.84
C GLY A 199 -26.68 -17.88 18.26
N LEU A 200 -26.35 -16.60 18.48
CA LEU A 200 -26.59 -15.85 19.74
C LEU A 200 -25.90 -16.45 20.98
N GLN A 201 -24.67 -16.95 20.81
CA GLN A 201 -23.83 -17.37 21.93
C GLN A 201 -22.92 -16.20 22.35
N PRO A 202 -22.80 -15.88 23.65
CA PRO A 202 -21.82 -14.89 24.11
C PRO A 202 -20.39 -15.35 23.79
N ALA A 203 -19.50 -14.40 23.53
CA ALA A 203 -18.08 -14.70 23.48
C ALA A 203 -17.52 -14.92 24.91
N PRO A 204 -16.45 -15.74 25.09
CA PRO A 204 -15.87 -15.97 26.41
C PRO A 204 -15.49 -14.67 27.12
N GLY A 205 -15.76 -14.60 28.43
CA GLY A 205 -15.48 -13.42 29.25
C GLY A 205 -16.47 -12.26 29.06
N SER A 206 -17.65 -12.52 28.49
CA SER A 206 -18.72 -11.53 28.31
C SER A 206 -20.12 -12.05 28.67
N GLU A 207 -20.22 -13.26 29.24
CA GLU A 207 -21.46 -13.97 29.54
C GLU A 207 -22.35 -13.24 30.55
N ALA A 208 -21.74 -12.56 31.53
CA ALA A 208 -22.45 -11.78 32.55
C ALA A 208 -23.11 -10.53 31.93
N ASP A 209 -22.36 -9.76 31.14
CA ASP A 209 -22.88 -8.58 30.45
C ASP A 209 -23.97 -8.99 29.43
N PHE A 210 -23.72 -10.05 28.65
CA PHE A 210 -24.67 -10.58 27.66
C PHE A 210 -25.98 -11.07 28.27
N ALA A 211 -26.00 -11.50 29.54
CA ALA A 211 -27.23 -11.89 30.23
C ALA A 211 -28.25 -10.74 30.37
N HIS A 212 -27.84 -9.48 30.14
CA HIS A 212 -28.72 -8.31 30.08
C HIS A 212 -29.29 -8.02 28.67
N ALA A 213 -28.91 -8.77 27.64
CA ALA A 213 -29.45 -8.62 26.29
C ALA A 213 -30.83 -9.28 26.15
N ASP A 214 -31.87 -8.49 25.84
CA ASP A 214 -33.22 -9.00 25.59
C ASP A 214 -33.29 -9.81 24.28
N PRO A 215 -33.62 -11.13 24.33
CA PRO A 215 -33.75 -11.96 23.13
C PRO A 215 -34.83 -11.48 22.16
N VAL A 216 -35.91 -10.87 22.65
CA VAL A 216 -37.00 -10.34 21.80
C VAL A 216 -36.51 -9.11 21.03
N LEU A 217 -35.65 -8.30 21.63
CA LEU A 217 -35.00 -7.17 20.96
C LEU A 217 -33.98 -7.64 19.92
N MET A 218 -33.22 -8.70 20.20
CA MET A 218 -32.29 -9.31 19.22
C MET A 218 -33.04 -9.88 18.02
N GLU A 219 -34.11 -10.66 18.24
CA GLU A 219 -34.96 -11.21 17.18
C GLU A 219 -35.62 -10.10 16.35
N ALA A 220 -36.24 -9.10 17.01
CA ALA A 220 -36.92 -7.98 16.33
C ALA A 220 -35.96 -7.08 15.53
N ALA A 221 -34.68 -7.01 15.92
CA ALA A 221 -33.63 -6.32 15.18
C ALA A 221 -32.98 -7.17 14.07
N GLY A 222 -33.27 -8.47 14.01
CA GLY A 222 -32.58 -9.40 13.09
C GLY A 222 -31.11 -9.61 13.44
N PHE A 223 -30.72 -9.45 14.71
CA PHE A 223 -29.38 -9.73 15.18
C PHE A 223 -29.24 -11.23 15.47
N GLU A 224 -28.23 -11.86 14.88
CA GLU A 224 -27.99 -13.31 14.92
C GLU A 224 -26.57 -13.66 15.38
N GLY A 225 -25.72 -12.66 15.68
CA GLY A 225 -24.29 -12.81 15.95
C GLY A 225 -23.40 -12.89 14.70
N LYS A 226 -23.96 -12.65 13.50
CA LYS A 226 -23.23 -12.72 12.22
C LYS A 226 -22.20 -11.61 12.10
N ALA A 227 -21.07 -11.92 11.47
CA ALA A 227 -19.98 -10.96 11.24
C ALA A 227 -20.49 -9.63 10.64
N LYS A 228 -20.02 -8.51 11.20
CA LYS A 228 -20.43 -7.11 10.88
C LYS A 228 -21.81 -6.67 11.42
N GLN A 229 -22.61 -7.54 12.04
CA GLN A 229 -23.79 -7.08 12.75
C GLN A 229 -23.38 -6.30 14.02
N THR A 230 -24.13 -5.25 14.34
CA THR A 230 -24.01 -4.52 15.61
C THR A 230 -25.42 -4.17 16.10
N LEU A 231 -25.65 -4.27 17.42
CA LEU A 231 -26.92 -3.90 18.04
C LEU A 231 -26.69 -3.21 19.38
N ALA A 232 -27.18 -1.97 19.51
CA ALA A 232 -27.16 -1.24 20.76
C ALA A 232 -28.40 -1.60 21.61
N VAL A 233 -28.17 -2.02 22.85
CA VAL A 233 -29.20 -2.45 23.82
C VAL A 233 -28.96 -1.77 25.18
N PRO A 234 -29.97 -1.70 26.07
CA PRO A 234 -29.77 -1.22 27.44
C PRO A 234 -28.82 -2.12 28.26
N HIS A 235 -28.21 -1.55 29.29
CA HIS A 235 -27.44 -2.27 30.32
C HIS A 235 -27.77 -1.63 31.68
N PRO A 236 -27.77 -2.36 32.81
CA PRO A 236 -28.04 -1.76 34.12
C PRO A 236 -26.94 -0.78 34.58
N GLU A 237 -25.69 -1.06 34.22
CA GLU A 237 -24.52 -0.30 34.70
C GLU A 237 -23.85 0.57 33.64
N ALA A 238 -24.08 0.26 32.35
CA ALA A 238 -23.44 0.95 31.23
C ALA A 238 -24.45 1.83 30.46
N LYS A 239 -24.00 2.97 29.95
CA LYS A 239 -24.85 3.92 29.21
C LYS A 239 -25.53 3.29 27.98
N THR A 240 -24.83 2.34 27.36
CA THR A 240 -25.31 1.44 26.30
C THR A 240 -24.44 0.18 26.32
N MET A 241 -25.03 -0.99 26.14
CA MET A 241 -24.29 -2.18 25.69
C MET A 241 -24.40 -2.31 24.17
N LEU A 242 -23.28 -2.61 23.50
CA LEU A 242 -23.19 -2.80 22.07
C LEU A 242 -22.79 -4.26 21.81
N LEU A 243 -23.76 -5.05 21.37
CA LEU A 243 -23.53 -6.41 20.88
C LEU A 243 -22.88 -6.33 19.50
N VAL A 244 -21.80 -7.09 19.29
CA VAL A 244 -21.05 -7.11 18.03
C VAL A 244 -20.93 -8.56 17.54
N GLY A 245 -21.43 -8.81 16.34
CA GLY A 245 -21.38 -10.14 15.72
C GLY A 245 -19.99 -10.50 15.24
N LEU A 246 -19.45 -11.60 15.77
CA LEU A 246 -18.17 -12.19 15.40
C LEU A 246 -18.30 -13.10 14.17
N GLY A 247 -19.43 -13.80 14.02
CA GLY A 247 -19.64 -14.85 13.03
C GLY A 247 -19.57 -16.27 13.62
N SER A 248 -19.46 -17.27 12.75
CA SER A 248 -19.45 -18.69 13.11
C SER A 248 -18.10 -19.22 13.60
N GLU A 249 -17.01 -18.54 13.27
CA GLU A 249 -15.63 -18.87 13.65
C GLU A 249 -14.99 -17.63 14.26
N VAL A 250 -14.16 -17.81 15.29
CA VAL A 250 -13.54 -16.72 16.04
C VAL A 250 -12.02 -16.85 15.99
N ASP A 251 -11.40 -15.94 15.25
CA ASP A 251 -9.96 -15.78 15.09
C ASP A 251 -9.54 -14.31 15.28
N PHE A 252 -8.23 -14.05 15.15
CA PHE A 252 -7.63 -12.72 15.25
C PHE A 252 -8.30 -11.70 14.32
N GLU A 253 -8.63 -12.09 13.08
CA GLU A 253 -9.27 -11.20 12.09
C GLU A 253 -10.72 -10.88 12.44
N SER A 254 -11.48 -11.85 12.95
CA SER A 254 -12.86 -11.66 13.41
C SER A 254 -12.92 -10.67 14.57
N VAL A 255 -11.99 -10.76 15.54
CA VAL A 255 -11.90 -9.87 16.69
C VAL A 255 -11.43 -8.48 16.27
N ARG A 256 -10.40 -8.39 15.41
CA ARG A 256 -9.91 -7.13 14.83
C ARG A 256 -11.00 -6.41 14.03
N ALA A 257 -11.76 -7.16 13.22
CA ALA A 257 -12.88 -6.61 12.47
C ALA A 257 -14.06 -6.20 13.38
N ALA A 258 -14.36 -6.98 14.43
CA ALA A 258 -15.40 -6.67 15.41
C ALA A 258 -15.07 -5.40 16.20
N ALA A 259 -13.85 -5.25 16.72
CA ALA A 259 -13.41 -4.04 17.42
C ALA A 259 -13.55 -2.79 16.53
N GLY A 260 -13.15 -2.88 15.25
CA GLY A 260 -13.33 -1.80 14.29
C GLY A 260 -14.80 -1.48 13.98
N ASN A 261 -15.70 -2.48 13.96
CA ASN A 261 -17.14 -2.25 13.86
C ASN A 261 -17.70 -1.61 15.14
N ALA A 262 -17.21 -2.01 16.32
CA ALA A 262 -17.66 -1.54 17.60
C ALA A 262 -17.44 -0.03 17.78
N VAL A 263 -16.21 0.46 17.57
CA VAL A 263 -15.88 1.89 17.73
C VAL A 263 -16.62 2.80 16.74
N ARG A 264 -17.00 2.28 15.56
CA ARG A 264 -17.80 3.02 14.56
C ARG A 264 -19.30 3.04 14.86
N ALA A 265 -19.81 2.05 15.61
CA ALA A 265 -21.22 1.96 15.99
C ALA A 265 -21.51 2.56 17.38
N ALA A 266 -20.49 2.69 18.23
CA ALA A 266 -20.54 3.35 19.53
C ALA A 266 -21.02 4.81 19.42
N ARG A 267 -21.67 5.30 20.47
CA ARG A 267 -22.26 6.66 20.55
C ARG A 267 -21.85 7.41 21.82
N THR A 268 -20.67 7.08 22.33
CA THR A 268 -20.05 7.63 23.54
C THR A 268 -18.59 7.97 23.25
N GLU A 269 -18.02 8.88 24.04
CA GLU A 269 -16.60 9.27 23.92
C GLU A 269 -15.68 8.23 24.59
N ARG A 270 -16.26 7.36 25.42
CA ARG A 270 -15.60 6.25 26.10
C ARG A 270 -16.22 4.91 25.70
N VAL A 271 -15.39 3.92 25.40
CA VAL A 271 -15.75 2.55 25.08
C VAL A 271 -14.98 1.62 26.03
N VAL A 272 -15.67 0.64 26.60
CA VAL A 272 -15.04 -0.45 27.38
C VAL A 272 -15.34 -1.76 26.65
N THR A 273 -14.34 -2.60 26.39
CA THR A 273 -14.50 -3.75 25.48
C THR A 273 -14.07 -5.07 26.09
N ARG A 274 -14.99 -6.05 26.10
CA ARG A 274 -14.71 -7.44 26.52
C ARG A 274 -14.06 -8.29 25.43
N LEU A 275 -13.86 -7.75 24.21
CA LEU A 275 -13.35 -8.52 23.07
C LEU A 275 -11.94 -9.09 23.26
N ALA A 276 -11.16 -8.62 24.25
CA ALA A 276 -9.86 -9.21 24.59
C ALA A 276 -9.99 -10.47 25.47
N ALA A 277 -11.07 -10.61 26.25
CA ALA A 277 -11.30 -11.75 27.16
C ALA A 277 -11.69 -13.06 26.44
N ILE A 278 -11.84 -13.00 25.11
CA ILE A 278 -12.23 -14.10 24.22
C ILE A 278 -11.23 -15.27 24.25
N GLY A 279 -9.98 -15.03 24.68
CA GLY A 279 -8.99 -16.10 24.94
C GLY A 279 -8.28 -16.64 23.70
N ILE A 280 -8.28 -15.88 22.59
CA ILE A 280 -7.41 -16.15 21.43
C ILE A 280 -6.00 -15.60 21.67
N ASP A 281 -5.01 -16.17 20.98
CA ASP A 281 -3.68 -15.58 20.89
C ASP A 281 -3.74 -14.22 20.16
N GLY A 282 -2.96 -13.24 20.64
CA GLY A 282 -2.97 -11.87 20.10
C GLY A 282 -4.23 -11.04 20.34
N ALA A 283 -5.09 -11.40 21.31
CA ALA A 283 -6.39 -10.74 21.51
C ALA A 283 -6.28 -9.22 21.80
N SER A 284 -5.31 -8.79 22.62
CA SER A 284 -5.10 -7.36 22.94
C SER A 284 -4.64 -6.60 21.70
N ARG A 285 -3.74 -7.19 20.90
CA ARG A 285 -3.30 -6.67 19.60
C ARG A 285 -4.49 -6.54 18.63
N ALA A 286 -5.30 -7.59 18.47
CA ALA A 286 -6.46 -7.60 17.58
C ALA A 286 -7.46 -6.47 17.93
N VAL A 287 -7.80 -6.33 19.22
CA VAL A 287 -8.69 -5.27 19.70
C VAL A 287 -8.09 -3.88 19.48
N THR A 288 -6.79 -3.72 19.72
CA THR A 288 -6.08 -2.43 19.60
C THR A 288 -5.95 -1.97 18.15
N GLU A 289 -5.46 -2.84 17.25
CA GLU A 289 -5.43 -2.58 15.81
C GLU A 289 -6.85 -2.30 15.29
N GLY A 290 -7.79 -3.17 15.62
CA GLY A 290 -9.18 -3.08 15.16
C GLY A 290 -9.84 -1.76 15.56
N SER A 291 -9.68 -1.35 16.82
CA SER A 291 -10.20 -0.09 17.34
C SER A 291 -9.53 1.12 16.68
N LEU A 292 -8.20 1.22 16.74
CA LEU A 292 -7.48 2.40 16.23
C LEU A 292 -7.65 2.59 14.73
N LEU A 293 -7.47 1.52 13.95
CA LEU A 293 -7.55 1.56 12.50
C LEU A 293 -9.00 1.61 12.02
N GLY A 294 -9.92 0.94 12.71
CA GLY A 294 -11.34 0.95 12.39
C GLY A 294 -12.05 2.27 12.74
N GLY A 295 -11.58 2.99 13.75
CA GLY A 295 -12.08 4.32 14.18
C GLY A 295 -11.39 5.52 13.52
N TYR A 296 -10.40 5.29 12.64
CA TYR A 296 -9.74 6.35 11.88
C TYR A 296 -10.72 7.09 10.95
N GLU A 297 -10.64 8.43 10.91
CA GLU A 297 -11.44 9.28 10.03
C GLU A 297 -10.62 10.48 9.54
N PHE A 298 -10.34 10.61 8.24
CA PHE A 298 -9.63 11.79 7.72
C PHE A 298 -10.51 13.06 7.73
N ARG A 299 -10.45 13.83 8.83
CA ARG A 299 -11.32 14.99 9.09
C ARG A 299 -10.75 16.36 8.69
N THR A 300 -9.45 16.47 8.38
CA THR A 300 -8.67 17.72 8.20
C THR A 300 -9.34 18.84 7.38
N TYR A 301 -10.16 18.49 6.39
CA TYR A 301 -10.85 19.41 5.48
C TYR A 301 -12.37 19.53 5.71
N LYS A 302 -12.90 18.92 6.79
CA LYS A 302 -14.33 18.95 7.15
C LYS A 302 -14.58 20.06 8.18
N THR A 303 -15.39 21.06 7.82
CA THR A 303 -15.76 22.16 8.71
C THR A 303 -16.98 21.88 9.60
N ASN A 304 -17.68 20.77 9.38
CA ASN A 304 -18.83 20.31 10.16
C ASN A 304 -18.67 18.82 10.47
N GLY A 305 -19.14 18.38 11.64
CA GLY A 305 -19.08 16.99 12.08
C GLY A 305 -20.10 16.66 13.17
N PRO A 306 -20.38 15.37 13.40
CA PRO A 306 -21.14 14.94 14.57
C PRO A 306 -20.37 15.30 15.86
N LYS A 307 -21.12 15.55 16.94
CA LYS A 307 -20.56 15.61 18.29
C LYS A 307 -20.62 14.22 18.90
N VAL A 308 -19.64 13.89 19.73
CA VAL A 308 -19.24 12.53 20.14
C VAL A 308 -18.49 11.77 19.05
N LYS A 309 -17.26 11.39 19.39
CA LYS A 309 -16.34 10.49 18.71
C LYS A 309 -15.68 9.65 19.80
N VAL A 310 -15.36 8.36 19.55
CA VAL A 310 -14.61 7.57 20.53
C VAL A 310 -13.23 8.19 20.75
N THR A 311 -12.91 8.46 22.01
CA THR A 311 -11.66 9.07 22.49
C THR A 311 -10.89 8.08 23.37
N PHE A 312 -11.58 7.24 24.14
CA PHE A 312 -10.96 6.20 24.97
C PHE A 312 -11.54 4.83 24.66
N VAL A 313 -10.66 3.85 24.47
CA VAL A 313 -10.97 2.41 24.45
C VAL A 313 -10.25 1.74 25.61
N GLU A 314 -11.02 1.31 26.61
CA GLU A 314 -10.52 0.63 27.79
C GLU A 314 -10.66 -0.88 27.60
N VAL A 315 -9.55 -1.59 27.78
CA VAL A 315 -9.45 -3.05 27.60
C VAL A 315 -9.13 -3.68 28.96
N PRO A 316 -10.12 -4.28 29.65
CA PRO A 316 -9.89 -4.93 30.94
C PRO A 316 -8.94 -6.13 30.83
N ASP A 317 -8.07 -6.29 31.83
CA ASP A 317 -7.22 -7.47 32.07
C ASP A 317 -6.33 -7.91 30.88
N ALA A 318 -6.02 -6.98 29.97
CA ALA A 318 -5.20 -7.21 28.78
C ALA A 318 -3.69 -7.05 29.02
N ASP A 319 -2.87 -7.59 28.10
CA ASP A 319 -1.41 -7.40 28.12
C ASP A 319 -1.05 -5.96 27.70
N GLU A 320 -0.47 -5.21 28.63
CA GLU A 320 -0.10 -3.80 28.44
C GLU A 320 1.01 -3.60 27.41
N ALA A 321 1.96 -4.53 27.31
CA ALA A 321 3.08 -4.45 26.38
C ALA A 321 2.65 -4.81 24.95
N GLU A 322 1.79 -5.81 24.79
CA GLU A 322 1.14 -6.10 23.50
C GLU A 322 0.28 -4.92 23.05
N LEU A 323 -0.56 -4.40 23.94
CA LEU A 323 -1.44 -3.26 23.65
C LEU A 323 -0.63 -2.02 23.26
N GLU A 324 0.46 -1.70 23.98
CA GLU A 324 1.30 -0.56 23.62
C GLU A 324 2.00 -0.78 22.26
N ALA A 325 2.55 -1.97 22.01
CA ALA A 325 3.19 -2.29 20.73
C ALA A 325 2.21 -2.20 19.54
N ALA A 326 1.00 -2.77 19.71
CA ALA A 326 -0.07 -2.67 18.72
C ALA A 326 -0.53 -1.23 18.50
N ALA A 327 -0.58 -0.41 19.56
CA ALA A 327 -0.92 1.01 19.47
C ALA A 327 0.18 1.83 18.78
N ARG A 328 1.47 1.52 18.99
CA ARG A 328 2.60 2.13 18.26
C ARG A 328 2.47 1.86 16.76
N VAL A 329 2.40 0.59 16.34
CA VAL A 329 2.23 0.22 14.92
C VAL A 329 0.96 0.83 14.30
N SER A 330 -0.16 0.83 15.02
CA SER A 330 -1.42 1.41 14.53
C SER A 330 -1.32 2.92 14.28
N ARG A 331 -0.56 3.66 15.11
CA ARG A 331 -0.30 5.09 14.89
C ARG A 331 0.56 5.32 13.64
N SER A 332 1.54 4.47 13.38
CA SER A 332 2.36 4.50 12.15
C SER A 332 1.51 4.23 10.89
N VAL A 333 0.64 3.21 10.92
CA VAL A 333 -0.35 2.94 9.86
C VAL A 333 -1.23 4.19 9.62
N ILE A 334 -1.77 4.78 10.69
CA ILE A 334 -2.57 6.02 10.63
C ILE A 334 -1.79 7.18 10.00
N GLN A 335 -0.51 7.34 10.32
CA GLN A 335 0.33 8.38 9.73
C GLN A 335 0.52 8.19 8.21
N ALA A 336 0.68 6.94 7.75
CA ALA A 336 0.67 6.64 6.32
C ALA A 336 -0.69 6.95 5.67
N ARG A 337 -1.81 6.62 6.34
CA ARG A 337 -3.16 6.97 5.88
C ARG A 337 -3.36 8.48 5.76
N ASP A 338 -2.87 9.27 6.72
CA ASP A 338 -2.99 10.74 6.70
C ASP A 338 -2.24 11.38 5.53
N TRP A 339 -1.03 10.92 5.22
CA TRP A 339 -0.30 11.40 4.04
C TRP A 339 -1.03 11.04 2.75
N VAL A 340 -1.43 9.78 2.56
CA VAL A 340 -2.17 9.30 1.38
C VAL A 340 -3.54 9.98 1.21
N ASN A 341 -4.19 10.36 2.31
CA ASN A 341 -5.46 11.07 2.27
C ASN A 341 -5.32 12.58 2.02
N THR A 342 -4.16 13.18 2.27
CA THR A 342 -3.93 14.62 2.10
C THR A 342 -3.90 14.99 0.60
N PRO A 343 -4.68 16.00 0.15
CA PRO A 343 -4.62 16.47 -1.22
C PRO A 343 -3.24 16.99 -1.62
N ALA A 344 -2.79 16.65 -2.83
CA ALA A 344 -1.46 16.98 -3.32
C ALA A 344 -1.11 18.48 -3.33
N VAL A 345 -2.10 19.39 -3.30
CA VAL A 345 -1.87 20.84 -3.18
C VAL A 345 -1.29 21.25 -1.83
N ASP A 346 -1.60 20.50 -0.76
CA ASP A 346 -1.09 20.74 0.59
C ASP A 346 0.09 19.82 0.97
N LEU A 347 0.42 18.83 0.10
CA LEU A 347 1.48 17.85 0.31
C LEU A 347 2.35 17.71 -0.95
N SER A 348 3.16 18.73 -1.22
CA SER A 348 4.22 18.69 -2.25
C SER A 348 5.44 17.84 -1.82
N PRO A 349 6.36 17.49 -2.73
CA PRO A 349 7.52 16.65 -2.41
C PRO A 349 8.39 17.17 -1.26
N SER A 350 8.57 18.50 -1.15
CA SER A 350 9.30 19.13 -0.04
C SER A 350 8.54 19.08 1.28
N GLN A 351 7.22 19.31 1.28
CA GLN A 351 6.39 19.22 2.49
C GLN A 351 6.23 17.78 2.99
N LEU A 352 6.29 16.80 2.07
CA LEU A 352 6.32 15.38 2.40
C LEU A 352 7.67 14.99 3.00
N ALA A 353 8.78 15.41 2.38
CA ALA A 353 10.12 15.19 2.92
C ALA A 353 10.31 15.81 4.33
N GLU A 354 9.81 17.02 4.56
CA GLU A 354 9.84 17.69 5.87
C GLU A 354 9.09 16.86 6.94
N GLN A 355 7.89 16.37 6.62
CA GLN A 355 7.10 15.55 7.54
C GLN A 355 7.70 14.16 7.77
N MET A 356 8.24 13.53 6.74
CA MET A 356 8.94 12.24 6.86
C MET A 356 10.19 12.37 7.72
N SER A 357 10.99 13.43 7.51
CA SER A 357 12.18 13.72 8.31
C SER A 357 11.84 14.00 9.77
N ALA A 358 10.75 14.71 10.06
CA ALA A 358 10.29 14.93 11.43
C ALA A 358 9.86 13.63 12.11
N VAL A 359 9.02 12.81 11.45
CA VAL A 359 8.52 11.53 11.99
C VAL A 359 9.65 10.53 12.26
N LEU A 360 10.64 10.44 11.37
CA LEU A 360 11.80 9.57 11.54
C LEU A 360 12.76 10.10 12.62
N GLY A 361 12.99 11.43 12.65
CA GLY A 361 13.85 12.08 13.65
C GLY A 361 13.29 12.00 15.08
N ASP A 362 11.97 12.15 15.25
CA ASP A 362 11.28 11.94 16.53
C ASP A 362 11.45 10.50 17.06
N ALA A 363 11.66 9.52 16.16
CA ALA A 363 11.96 8.12 16.48
C ALA A 363 13.47 7.81 16.62
N GLY A 364 14.34 8.83 16.58
CA GLY A 364 15.79 8.68 16.74
C GLY A 364 16.52 8.10 15.52
N ILE A 365 15.90 8.12 14.34
CA ILE A 365 16.48 7.63 13.08
C ILE A 365 17.31 8.76 12.44
N GLU A 366 18.48 8.44 11.89
CA GLU A 366 19.31 9.39 11.14
C GLU A 366 18.66 9.70 9.78
N VAL A 367 18.51 10.97 9.40
CA VAL A 367 17.84 11.38 8.15
C VAL A 367 18.66 12.40 7.36
N GLU A 368 18.89 12.09 6.09
CA GLU A 368 19.30 13.03 5.05
C GLU A 368 18.08 13.35 4.15
N VAL A 369 17.91 14.63 3.79
CA VAL A 369 16.96 15.05 2.74
C VAL A 369 17.73 15.73 1.64
N TRP A 370 17.82 15.09 0.47
CA TRP A 370 18.48 15.64 -0.70
C TRP A 370 17.51 16.54 -1.48
N ASP A 371 17.99 17.71 -1.87
CA ASP A 371 17.28 18.69 -2.69
C ASP A 371 17.60 18.56 -4.19
N GLU A 372 17.02 19.42 -5.02
CA GLU A 372 17.20 19.39 -6.47
C GLU A 372 18.67 19.48 -6.91
N ASP A 373 19.50 20.24 -6.18
CA ASP A 373 20.91 20.42 -6.48
C ASP A 373 21.73 19.18 -6.11
N ARG A 374 21.49 18.57 -4.92
CA ARG A 374 22.16 17.32 -4.53
C ARG A 374 21.74 16.14 -5.40
N ILE A 375 20.46 16.06 -5.78
CA ILE A 375 19.94 15.05 -6.73
C ILE A 375 20.61 15.17 -8.11
N ALA A 376 20.95 16.39 -8.55
CA ALA A 376 21.71 16.65 -9.78
C ALA A 376 23.20 16.31 -9.66
N GLU A 377 23.83 16.61 -8.52
CA GLU A 377 25.23 16.24 -8.24
C GLU A 377 25.44 14.72 -8.24
N GLU A 378 24.54 13.98 -7.59
CA GLU A 378 24.52 12.51 -7.52
C GLU A 378 23.98 11.85 -8.81
N LYS A 379 23.51 12.64 -9.77
CA LYS A 379 23.07 12.20 -11.12
C LYS A 379 21.88 11.22 -11.10
N LEU A 380 20.89 11.47 -10.24
CA LEU A 380 19.61 10.76 -10.24
C LEU A 380 18.74 11.23 -11.42
N GLY A 381 19.19 10.89 -12.64
CA GLY A 381 18.63 11.40 -13.88
C GLY A 381 17.28 10.78 -14.27
N ALA A 382 16.82 9.72 -13.61
CA ALA A 382 15.47 9.21 -13.79
C ALA A 382 14.46 9.97 -12.91
N LEU A 383 14.81 10.28 -11.66
CA LEU A 383 14.04 11.17 -10.77
C LEU A 383 13.95 12.59 -11.34
N LEU A 384 15.07 13.18 -11.79
CA LEU A 384 15.08 14.49 -12.44
C LEU A 384 14.25 14.50 -13.74
N GLY A 385 14.28 13.40 -14.51
CA GLY A 385 13.49 13.25 -15.73
C GLY A 385 11.98 13.32 -15.47
N VAL A 386 11.48 12.61 -14.46
CA VAL A 386 10.07 12.68 -14.06
C VAL A 386 9.73 14.07 -13.52
N ALA A 387 10.58 14.63 -12.67
CA ALA A 387 10.36 15.94 -12.04
C ALA A 387 10.39 17.13 -13.02
N ALA A 388 11.04 17.01 -14.18
CA ALA A 388 11.24 18.11 -15.13
C ALA A 388 9.94 18.75 -15.67
N GLY A 389 8.80 18.07 -15.56
CA GLY A 389 7.49 18.64 -15.90
C GLY A 389 6.88 19.56 -14.84
N SER A 390 7.43 19.57 -13.62
CA SER A 390 6.87 20.27 -12.47
C SER A 390 7.51 21.63 -12.18
N ALA A 391 6.77 22.47 -11.45
CA ALA A 391 7.28 23.66 -10.78
C ALA A 391 7.60 23.40 -9.29
N ARG A 392 7.43 22.15 -8.81
CA ARG A 392 7.70 21.71 -7.45
C ARG A 392 8.94 20.80 -7.49
N PRO A 393 10.07 21.20 -6.87
CA PRO A 393 11.32 20.46 -7.04
C PRO A 393 11.24 19.07 -6.37
N PRO A 394 11.95 18.07 -6.93
CA PRO A 394 12.00 16.72 -6.36
C PRO A 394 12.76 16.71 -5.04
N ARG A 395 12.53 15.68 -4.23
CA ARG A 395 13.33 15.38 -3.03
C ARG A 395 13.71 13.91 -3.02
N LEU A 396 14.75 13.57 -2.27
CA LEU A 396 14.98 12.18 -1.85
C LEU A 396 15.17 12.19 -0.34
N VAL A 397 14.35 11.42 0.37
CA VAL A 397 14.57 11.14 1.80
C VAL A 397 15.39 9.86 1.88
N LYS A 398 16.58 9.95 2.47
CA LYS A 398 17.42 8.80 2.83
C LYS A 398 17.50 8.76 4.35
N ALA A 399 17.11 7.66 4.97
CA ALA A 399 17.15 7.53 6.42
C ALA A 399 17.74 6.19 6.85
N THR A 400 18.37 6.14 8.02
CA THR A 400 19.04 4.94 8.51
C THR A 400 18.81 4.72 10.00
N TYR A 401 18.30 3.53 10.33
CA TYR A 401 18.19 2.98 11.67
C TYR A 401 19.20 1.83 11.82
N ARG A 402 20.13 1.93 12.77
CA ARG A 402 21.20 0.94 13.02
C ARG A 402 21.30 0.66 14.53
N PRO A 403 20.38 -0.15 15.11
CA PRO A 403 20.38 -0.46 16.54
C PRO A 403 21.54 -1.40 16.92
N GLU A 404 21.94 -1.36 18.20
CA GLU A 404 22.93 -2.30 18.72
C GLU A 404 22.46 -3.76 18.57
N GLY A 405 23.38 -4.65 18.20
CA GLY A 405 23.08 -6.08 18.04
C GLY A 405 22.43 -6.48 16.72
N ALA A 406 22.13 -5.54 15.81
CA ALA A 406 21.62 -5.83 14.47
C ALA A 406 22.55 -6.79 13.69
N LYS A 407 21.99 -7.87 13.15
CA LYS A 407 22.69 -8.90 12.36
C LYS A 407 22.28 -8.96 10.89
N LYS A 408 21.21 -8.24 10.54
CA LYS A 408 20.60 -8.17 9.22
C LYS A 408 20.31 -6.72 8.88
N HIS A 409 20.43 -6.40 7.60
CA HIS A 409 20.17 -5.08 7.05
C HIS A 409 19.21 -5.16 5.86
N VAL A 410 18.04 -4.54 6.02
CA VAL A 410 17.04 -4.40 4.94
C VAL A 410 17.01 -2.96 4.44
N ALA A 411 16.91 -2.77 3.14
CA ALA A 411 16.63 -1.46 2.55
C ALA A 411 15.19 -1.41 2.02
N LEU A 412 14.44 -0.39 2.45
CA LEU A 412 13.04 -0.16 2.13
C LEU A 412 12.91 1.02 1.16
N VAL A 413 12.45 0.79 -0.06
CA VAL A 413 12.40 1.81 -1.13
C VAL A 413 10.94 2.15 -1.48
N GLY A 414 10.55 3.42 -1.42
CA GLY A 414 9.14 3.81 -1.55
C GLY A 414 8.83 4.71 -2.73
N LYS A 415 7.87 4.33 -3.59
CA LYS A 415 7.36 5.23 -4.65
C LYS A 415 6.71 6.48 -4.02
N GLY A 416 7.24 7.65 -4.34
CA GLY A 416 6.84 8.95 -3.76
C GLY A 416 6.23 9.94 -4.75
N ILE A 417 5.35 9.51 -5.65
CA ILE A 417 4.69 10.43 -6.59
C ILE A 417 3.53 11.15 -5.89
N THR A 418 3.78 12.36 -5.41
CA THR A 418 2.81 13.18 -4.65
C THR A 418 1.57 13.58 -5.46
N PHE A 419 1.68 13.60 -6.78
CA PHE A 419 0.54 13.59 -7.69
C PHE A 419 0.95 13.03 -9.06
N ASP A 420 0.12 12.17 -9.64
CA ASP A 420 0.36 11.61 -10.96
C ASP A 420 -0.69 12.04 -11.99
N SER A 421 -0.28 12.88 -12.95
CA SER A 421 -1.10 13.23 -14.12
C SER A 421 -0.90 12.30 -15.31
N GLY A 422 0.09 11.39 -15.27
CA GLY A 422 0.60 10.63 -16.40
C GLY A 422 1.57 11.40 -17.29
N GLY A 423 1.89 12.65 -16.95
CA GLY A 423 2.74 13.53 -17.76
C GLY A 423 2.13 13.80 -19.14
N LEU A 424 2.95 13.74 -20.19
CA LEU A 424 2.47 13.92 -21.58
C LEU A 424 1.61 12.75 -22.10
N SER A 425 1.79 11.55 -21.55
CA SER A 425 0.86 10.41 -21.63
C SER A 425 -0.36 10.58 -20.71
N ILE A 426 -0.99 11.75 -20.76
CA ILE A 426 -1.97 12.23 -19.77
C ILE A 426 -3.08 11.20 -19.44
N LYS A 427 -3.34 10.97 -18.15
CA LYS A 427 -4.48 10.18 -17.65
C LYS A 427 -5.81 10.86 -18.04
N SER A 428 -6.87 10.08 -18.20
CA SER A 428 -8.22 10.66 -18.22
C SER A 428 -8.68 11.04 -16.80
N ALA A 429 -9.57 12.02 -16.67
CA ALA A 429 -9.95 12.59 -15.37
C ALA A 429 -10.37 11.55 -14.32
N ASN A 430 -11.14 10.53 -14.72
CA ASN A 430 -11.63 9.46 -13.84
C ASN A 430 -10.51 8.56 -13.29
N PHE A 431 -9.33 8.54 -13.92
CA PHE A 431 -8.13 7.85 -13.43
C PHE A 431 -7.13 8.81 -12.77
N MET A 432 -7.45 10.11 -12.70
CA MET A 432 -6.59 11.15 -12.11
C MET A 432 -7.10 11.64 -10.75
N GLU A 433 -8.41 11.54 -10.47
CA GLU A 433 -9.05 12.03 -9.23
C GLU A 433 -8.38 11.51 -7.94
N ASP A 434 -8.08 10.21 -7.88
CA ASP A 434 -7.47 9.57 -6.71
C ASP A 434 -5.93 9.68 -6.67
N MET A 435 -5.25 10.24 -7.69
CA MET A 435 -3.79 10.14 -7.89
C MET A 435 -2.90 10.90 -6.89
N LYS A 436 -3.46 11.44 -5.82
CA LYS A 436 -2.72 11.75 -4.58
C LYS A 436 -2.22 10.46 -3.87
N VAL A 437 -2.83 9.31 -4.18
CA VAL A 437 -2.47 8.00 -3.64
C VAL A 437 -1.05 7.56 -4.02
N ASP A 438 -0.47 8.16 -5.05
CA ASP A 438 0.67 7.60 -5.77
C ASP A 438 2.04 7.76 -5.07
N MET A 439 2.00 8.33 -3.86
CA MET A 439 3.10 8.38 -2.89
C MET A 439 2.95 7.37 -1.74
N SER A 440 1.95 6.46 -1.81
CA SER A 440 1.70 5.46 -0.76
C SER A 440 2.92 4.59 -0.46
N GLY A 441 3.71 4.26 -1.48
CA GLY A 441 4.95 3.49 -1.30
C GLY A 441 5.92 4.18 -0.33
N ALA A 442 6.20 5.46 -0.56
CA ALA A 442 7.00 6.30 0.33
C ALA A 442 6.37 6.44 1.72
N ALA A 443 5.04 6.63 1.79
CA ALA A 443 4.31 6.71 3.06
C ALA A 443 4.50 5.45 3.93
N ILE A 444 4.43 4.28 3.29
CA ILE A 444 4.47 2.97 3.94
C ILE A 444 5.88 2.63 4.41
N VAL A 445 6.93 2.82 3.59
CA VAL A 445 8.30 2.50 4.03
C VAL A 445 8.80 3.40 5.16
N VAL A 446 8.40 4.68 5.17
CA VAL A 446 8.73 5.62 6.26
C VAL A 446 7.97 5.27 7.53
N ALA A 447 6.66 5.02 7.45
CA ALA A 447 5.87 4.62 8.62
C ALA A 447 6.31 3.26 9.19
N ALA A 448 6.69 2.31 8.33
CA ALA A 448 7.24 1.03 8.78
C ALA A 448 8.58 1.23 9.52
N ALA A 449 9.50 2.05 9.00
CA ALA A 449 10.77 2.30 9.67
C ALA A 449 10.60 3.02 11.03
N GLU A 450 9.67 3.97 11.14
CA GLU A 450 9.29 4.57 12.42
C GLU A 450 8.75 3.51 13.39
N ALA A 451 7.82 2.66 12.96
CA ALA A 451 7.30 1.57 13.79
C ALA A 451 8.39 0.58 14.24
N ILE A 452 9.32 0.23 13.35
CA ILE A 452 10.44 -0.69 13.64
C ILE A 452 11.36 -0.09 14.70
N ALA A 453 11.71 1.20 14.56
CA ALA A 453 12.56 1.91 15.51
C ALA A 453 11.86 2.17 16.85
N SER A 454 10.58 2.56 16.84
CA SER A 454 9.80 2.80 18.05
C SER A 454 9.45 1.51 18.80
N LEU A 455 9.52 0.35 18.15
CA LEU A 455 9.49 -0.98 18.81
C LEU A 455 10.87 -1.49 19.25
N GLY A 456 11.97 -0.86 18.83
CA GLY A 456 13.33 -1.28 19.20
C GLY A 456 13.81 -2.59 18.56
N ILE A 457 13.21 -3.01 17.43
CA ILE A 457 13.50 -4.30 16.79
C ILE A 457 14.97 -4.32 16.31
N PRO A 458 15.79 -5.33 16.69
CA PRO A 458 17.24 -5.32 16.45
C PRO A 458 17.61 -5.74 15.00
N VAL A 459 17.17 -4.95 14.03
CA VAL A 459 17.49 -5.07 12.60
C VAL A 459 17.90 -3.70 12.05
N ALA A 460 18.90 -3.65 11.18
CA ALA A 460 19.28 -2.42 10.51
C ALA A 460 18.31 -2.14 9.36
N VAL A 461 17.85 -0.90 9.24
CA VAL A 461 16.93 -0.46 8.18
C VAL A 461 17.49 0.78 7.51
N THR A 462 17.62 0.76 6.18
CA THR A 462 17.75 1.97 5.37
C THR A 462 16.42 2.24 4.68
N VAL A 463 15.94 3.48 4.70
CA VAL A 463 14.80 3.94 3.90
C VAL A 463 15.29 4.83 2.78
N VAL A 464 14.78 4.62 1.57
CA VAL A 464 15.00 5.52 0.42
C VAL A 464 13.66 5.85 -0.23
N ALA A 465 13.22 7.10 -0.09
CA ALA A 465 11.98 7.59 -0.69
C ALA A 465 12.29 8.71 -1.71
N PRO A 466 12.42 8.40 -3.01
CA PRO A 466 12.45 9.40 -4.07
C PRO A 466 11.05 10.01 -4.22
N LEU A 467 10.96 11.35 -4.10
CA LEU A 467 9.71 12.12 -4.08
C LEU A 467 9.66 13.13 -5.23
N THR A 468 8.55 13.16 -5.96
CA THR A 468 8.27 14.19 -6.98
C THR A 468 6.76 14.27 -7.25
N ASP A 469 6.31 15.09 -8.19
CA ASP A 469 5.06 14.89 -8.92
C ASP A 469 5.32 14.69 -10.43
N ASN A 470 4.43 13.97 -11.10
CA ASN A 470 4.48 13.73 -12.54
C ASN A 470 3.50 14.69 -13.23
N ALA A 471 4.00 15.84 -13.67
CA ALA A 471 3.22 16.99 -14.14
C ALA A 471 3.45 17.30 -15.63
N VAL A 472 2.48 17.97 -16.25
CA VAL A 472 2.63 18.57 -17.59
C VAL A 472 3.21 19.97 -17.47
N GLY A 473 4.39 20.17 -18.07
CA GLY A 473 5.08 21.46 -18.16
C GLY A 473 5.97 21.55 -19.39
N GLY A 474 6.51 22.73 -19.67
CA GLY A 474 7.30 23.00 -20.88
C GLY A 474 8.60 22.19 -20.99
N ASN A 475 9.11 21.69 -19.87
CA ASN A 475 10.32 20.87 -19.77
C ASN A 475 10.01 19.38 -19.45
N ALA A 476 8.75 18.96 -19.48
CA ALA A 476 8.37 17.57 -19.16
C ALA A 476 9.06 16.56 -20.09
N THR A 477 9.51 15.44 -19.53
CA THR A 477 10.01 14.29 -20.29
C THR A 477 8.98 13.84 -21.32
N ARG A 478 9.44 13.47 -22.52
CA ARG A 478 8.61 13.09 -23.66
C ARG A 478 8.81 11.62 -24.00
N PRO A 479 7.79 10.94 -24.58
CA PRO A 479 8.00 9.67 -25.26
C PRO A 479 9.12 9.78 -26.31
N GLY A 480 10.18 8.99 -26.16
CA GLY A 480 11.40 9.00 -26.97
C GLY A 480 12.63 9.65 -26.30
N ASP A 481 12.48 10.30 -25.14
CA ASP A 481 13.63 10.78 -24.36
C ASP A 481 14.36 9.62 -23.64
N VAL A 482 15.68 9.77 -23.45
CA VAL A 482 16.53 8.76 -22.79
C VAL A 482 17.09 9.29 -21.47
N LEU A 483 16.65 8.68 -20.37
CA LEU A 483 17.09 9.00 -19.01
C LEU A 483 18.29 8.15 -18.59
N ARG A 484 19.08 8.67 -17.65
CA ARG A 484 20.27 8.00 -17.08
C ARG A 484 20.11 7.93 -15.57
N PRO A 485 19.73 6.77 -15.00
CA PRO A 485 19.70 6.58 -13.56
C PRO A 485 21.12 6.53 -12.97
N VAL A 486 21.22 6.67 -11.65
CA VAL A 486 22.49 6.67 -10.91
C VAL A 486 23.27 5.35 -11.00
N LYS A 487 22.55 4.24 -11.19
CA LYS A 487 23.07 2.88 -11.47
C LYS A 487 22.21 2.19 -12.53
N GLY A 488 22.75 1.14 -13.14
CA GLY A 488 22.01 0.25 -14.03
C GLY A 488 21.84 0.77 -15.48
N PRO A 489 21.00 0.10 -16.29
CA PRO A 489 20.83 0.41 -17.71
C PRO A 489 20.18 1.77 -17.98
N THR A 490 20.53 2.41 -19.10
CA THR A 490 19.89 3.66 -19.56
C THR A 490 18.48 3.41 -20.11
N ILE A 491 17.57 4.37 -19.90
CA ILE A 491 16.12 4.15 -20.05
C ILE A 491 15.53 5.00 -21.17
N GLU A 492 15.05 4.37 -22.24
CA GLU A 492 14.12 4.98 -23.19
C GLU A 492 12.71 5.08 -22.57
N VAL A 493 12.21 6.30 -22.39
CA VAL A 493 10.85 6.52 -21.88
C VAL A 493 9.89 6.48 -23.07
N LEU A 494 9.01 5.47 -23.14
CA LEU A 494 7.95 5.40 -24.16
C LEU A 494 6.56 5.70 -23.61
N ASN A 495 6.42 5.72 -22.28
CA ASN A 495 5.20 6.14 -21.62
C ASN A 495 5.56 6.96 -20.37
N THR A 496 5.07 8.20 -20.25
CA THR A 496 5.29 9.02 -19.05
C THR A 496 4.30 8.68 -17.92
N ASP A 497 3.27 7.90 -18.21
CA ASP A 497 2.35 7.24 -17.26
C ASP A 497 2.92 5.88 -16.77
N ALA A 498 4.25 5.83 -16.68
CA ALA A 498 5.06 4.74 -16.15
C ALA A 498 6.31 5.33 -15.48
N GLU A 499 6.08 6.38 -14.70
CA GLU A 499 6.99 7.22 -13.92
C GLU A 499 7.53 6.54 -12.65
N GLY A 500 6.71 5.75 -11.96
CA GLY A 500 7.04 5.19 -10.65
C GLY A 500 8.26 4.30 -10.70
N ARG A 501 8.37 3.48 -11.74
CA ARG A 501 9.53 2.63 -11.99
C ARG A 501 10.79 3.43 -12.32
N LEU A 502 10.66 4.63 -12.90
CA LEU A 502 11.79 5.52 -13.19
C LEU A 502 12.38 6.09 -11.90
N ILE A 503 11.52 6.61 -11.01
CA ILE A 503 12.00 7.14 -9.73
C ILE A 503 12.54 6.02 -8.80
N LEU A 504 11.96 4.82 -8.88
CA LEU A 504 12.43 3.64 -8.14
C LEU A 504 13.75 3.07 -8.70
N ALA A 505 14.06 3.24 -9.99
CA ALA A 505 15.37 2.87 -10.53
C ALA A 505 16.50 3.65 -9.86
N ASP A 506 16.31 4.95 -9.64
CA ASP A 506 17.22 5.78 -8.84
C ASP A 506 17.16 5.42 -7.33
N GLY A 507 15.97 5.15 -6.79
CA GLY A 507 15.80 4.76 -5.38
C GLY A 507 16.51 3.44 -5.01
N LEU A 508 16.34 2.39 -5.82
CA LEU A 508 17.08 1.12 -5.71
C LEU A 508 18.58 1.33 -5.99
N GLY A 509 18.91 2.19 -6.95
CA GLY A 509 20.28 2.60 -7.26
C GLY A 509 21.01 3.20 -6.05
N VAL A 510 20.35 4.06 -5.27
CA VAL A 510 20.86 4.60 -3.99
C VAL A 510 20.85 3.56 -2.88
N ALA A 511 19.75 2.81 -2.70
CA ALA A 511 19.62 1.80 -1.65
C ALA A 511 20.70 0.72 -1.72
N SER A 512 21.05 0.27 -2.93
CA SER A 512 22.09 -0.73 -3.17
C SER A 512 23.52 -0.28 -2.83
N MET A 513 23.74 1.01 -2.53
CA MET A 513 25.04 1.55 -2.10
C MET A 513 25.31 1.33 -0.60
N GLU A 514 24.28 1.12 0.22
CA GLU A 514 24.41 0.90 1.67
C GLU A 514 24.69 -0.57 2.05
N ASP A 515 24.90 -1.43 1.04
CA ASP A 515 25.21 -2.87 1.13
C ASP A 515 24.20 -3.79 1.88
N PRO A 516 22.87 -3.65 1.68
CA PRO A 516 21.87 -4.45 2.40
C PRO A 516 21.87 -5.94 2.01
N ASP A 517 21.45 -6.79 2.97
CA ASP A 517 21.13 -8.22 2.76
C ASP A 517 19.95 -8.41 1.81
N LEU A 518 18.96 -7.52 1.91
CA LEU A 518 17.67 -7.60 1.22
C LEU A 518 17.18 -6.19 0.87
N MET A 519 16.67 -5.99 -0.34
CA MET A 519 15.95 -4.78 -0.72
C MET A 519 14.46 -5.07 -0.91
N ILE A 520 13.58 -4.20 -0.41
CA ILE A 520 12.14 -4.30 -0.59
C ILE A 520 11.65 -2.95 -1.11
N ASP A 521 11.15 -2.90 -2.34
CA ASP A 521 10.47 -1.72 -2.85
C ASP A 521 8.94 -1.85 -2.77
N VAL A 522 8.28 -0.76 -2.42
CA VAL A 522 6.82 -0.68 -2.24
C VAL A 522 6.27 0.43 -3.10
N ALA A 523 5.25 0.12 -3.92
CA ALA A 523 4.73 1.07 -4.89
C ALA A 523 3.29 0.79 -5.33
N THR A 524 2.55 1.86 -5.57
CA THR A 524 1.36 1.87 -6.43
C THR A 524 1.81 1.82 -7.88
N LEU A 525 2.29 0.66 -8.36
CA LEU A 525 3.08 0.62 -9.58
C LEU A 525 2.26 0.32 -10.83
N THR A 526 1.27 -0.58 -10.77
CA THR A 526 0.52 -0.96 -11.98
C THR A 526 -0.98 -1.10 -11.81
N GLY A 527 -1.71 -0.45 -12.74
CA GLY A 527 -3.13 -0.75 -13.01
C GLY A 527 -3.40 -2.21 -13.40
N ALA A 528 -2.35 -2.99 -13.71
CA ALA A 528 -2.46 -4.42 -13.98
C ALA A 528 -2.73 -5.25 -12.71
N MET A 529 -2.33 -4.79 -11.51
CA MET A 529 -2.65 -5.49 -10.26
C MET A 529 -4.13 -5.39 -9.86
N HIS A 530 -4.79 -4.24 -10.04
CA HIS A 530 -6.25 -4.15 -9.90
C HIS A 530 -6.98 -5.17 -10.80
N VAL A 531 -6.47 -5.40 -12.01
CA VAL A 531 -7.07 -6.36 -12.97
C VAL A 531 -6.80 -7.82 -12.59
N ALA A 532 -5.71 -8.10 -11.88
CA ALA A 532 -5.30 -9.47 -11.50
C ALA A 532 -5.82 -9.91 -10.12
N LEU A 533 -5.78 -9.01 -9.13
CA LEU A 533 -5.99 -9.30 -7.70
C LEU A 533 -7.09 -8.42 -7.06
N GLY A 534 -7.55 -7.38 -7.75
CA GLY A 534 -8.58 -6.46 -7.25
C GLY A 534 -8.08 -5.47 -6.20
N ASP A 535 -9.03 -4.81 -5.53
CA ASP A 535 -8.77 -3.65 -4.65
C ASP A 535 -8.48 -4.05 -3.19
N ARG A 536 -8.16 -5.33 -2.91
CA ARG A 536 -8.01 -5.87 -1.54
C ARG A 536 -6.84 -6.81 -1.32
N VAL A 537 -6.11 -7.17 -2.38
CA VAL A 537 -4.93 -8.07 -2.32
C VAL A 537 -3.80 -7.42 -3.12
N ALA A 538 -2.64 -7.27 -2.51
CA ALA A 538 -1.45 -6.73 -3.17
C ALA A 538 -0.69 -7.85 -3.89
N GLY A 539 -0.02 -7.50 -4.99
CA GLY A 539 0.93 -8.41 -5.63
C GLY A 539 2.32 -8.21 -5.05
N TYR A 540 3.11 -9.27 -4.92
CA TYR A 540 4.56 -9.14 -4.76
C TYR A 540 5.34 -10.04 -5.70
N PHE A 541 6.56 -9.62 -6.02
CA PHE A 541 7.53 -10.36 -6.82
C PHE A 541 8.81 -10.48 -5.99
N ALA A 542 9.52 -11.61 -6.09
CA ALA A 542 10.80 -11.82 -5.42
C ALA A 542 11.88 -12.29 -6.42
N SER A 543 13.14 -11.99 -6.13
CA SER A 543 14.32 -12.54 -6.83
C SER A 543 14.50 -14.04 -6.60
N ASP A 544 14.07 -14.53 -5.45
CA ASP A 544 14.34 -15.87 -4.94
C ASP A 544 13.26 -16.34 -3.95
N PRO A 545 13.18 -17.67 -3.67
CA PRO A 545 12.13 -18.20 -2.81
C PRO A 545 12.26 -17.87 -1.32
N GLU A 546 13.44 -17.46 -0.82
CA GLU A 546 13.63 -17.14 0.60
C GLU A 546 13.05 -15.75 0.89
N ALA A 547 13.34 -14.78 0.02
CA ALA A 547 12.70 -13.47 0.02
C ALA A 547 11.18 -13.57 -0.21
N GLY A 548 10.71 -14.48 -1.07
CA GLY A 548 9.27 -14.70 -1.30
C GLY A 548 8.54 -15.26 -0.08
N GLU A 549 9.09 -16.30 0.56
CA GLU A 549 8.52 -16.93 1.76
C GLU A 549 8.51 -16.00 2.98
N LEU A 550 9.50 -15.12 3.10
CA LEU A 550 9.56 -14.07 4.12
C LEU A 550 8.35 -13.13 4.02
N ILE A 551 8.04 -12.62 2.82
CA ILE A 551 6.86 -11.77 2.60
C ILE A 551 5.57 -12.55 2.85
N ARG A 552 5.46 -13.80 2.36
CA ARG A 552 4.28 -14.66 2.58
C ARG A 552 4.00 -14.89 4.06
N THR A 553 5.04 -15.07 4.87
CA THR A 553 4.94 -15.29 6.31
C THR A 553 4.58 -13.99 7.04
N ALA A 554 5.30 -12.91 6.75
CA ALA A 554 5.09 -11.62 7.39
C ALA A 554 3.70 -11.02 7.10
N SER A 555 3.25 -11.07 5.85
CA SER A 555 1.91 -10.60 5.45
C SER A 555 0.79 -11.41 6.10
N SER A 556 0.99 -12.74 6.25
CA SER A 556 0.05 -13.61 6.97
C SER A 556 0.02 -13.35 8.48
N ARG A 557 1.14 -12.97 9.12
CA ARG A 557 1.18 -12.53 10.53
C ARG A 557 0.52 -11.15 10.71
N ALA A 558 0.70 -10.25 9.74
CA ALA A 558 0.14 -8.90 9.75
C ALA A 558 -1.38 -8.86 9.46
N GLY A 559 -1.95 -9.95 8.94
CA GLY A 559 -3.32 -9.98 8.44
C GLY A 559 -3.52 -9.06 7.23
N GLU A 560 -2.52 -8.95 6.35
CA GLU A 560 -2.54 -8.08 5.16
C GLU A 560 -2.44 -8.95 3.90
N PRO A 561 -3.47 -9.04 3.04
CA PRO A 561 -3.44 -9.97 1.91
C PRO A 561 -2.41 -9.59 0.83
N PHE A 562 -1.33 -10.37 0.75
CA PHE A 562 -0.32 -10.33 -0.31
C PHE A 562 -0.31 -11.66 -1.08
N TRP A 563 -0.07 -11.60 -2.39
CA TRP A 563 -0.01 -12.77 -3.27
C TRP A 563 1.23 -12.76 -4.17
N GLU A 564 1.92 -13.90 -4.27
CA GLU A 564 3.13 -14.02 -5.07
C GLU A 564 2.83 -14.07 -6.57
N MET A 565 3.46 -13.18 -7.32
CA MET A 565 3.33 -13.03 -8.76
C MET A 565 4.63 -13.49 -9.45
N PRO A 566 4.54 -14.27 -10.54
CA PRO A 566 5.72 -14.89 -11.13
C PRO A 566 6.59 -13.89 -11.90
N LEU A 567 7.89 -13.88 -11.59
CA LEU A 567 8.91 -13.08 -12.27
C LEU A 567 9.37 -13.78 -13.57
N VAL A 568 8.52 -13.77 -14.61
CA VAL A 568 8.72 -14.52 -15.87
C VAL A 568 9.83 -13.89 -16.73
N HIS A 569 11.10 -14.23 -16.45
CA HIS A 569 12.28 -13.62 -17.06
C HIS A 569 12.30 -13.63 -18.61
N GLU A 570 11.63 -14.56 -19.29
CA GLU A 570 11.49 -14.54 -20.76
C GLU A 570 10.86 -13.23 -21.28
N TYR A 571 10.05 -12.55 -20.46
CA TYR A 571 9.43 -11.27 -20.81
C TYR A 571 10.40 -10.08 -20.72
N ARG A 572 11.59 -10.22 -20.13
CA ARG A 572 12.61 -9.15 -20.04
C ARG A 572 13.01 -8.64 -21.42
N LYS A 573 13.09 -9.53 -22.41
CA LYS A 573 13.36 -9.18 -23.82
C LYS A 573 12.32 -8.23 -24.43
N SER A 574 11.10 -8.18 -23.89
CA SER A 574 10.08 -7.23 -24.35
C SER A 574 10.40 -5.77 -23.97
N LEU A 575 11.34 -5.56 -23.05
CA LEU A 575 11.84 -4.26 -22.56
C LEU A 575 13.11 -3.79 -23.29
N ASP A 576 13.67 -4.54 -24.24
CA ASP A 576 14.88 -4.11 -24.98
C ASP A 576 14.59 -2.85 -25.81
N SER A 577 15.47 -1.84 -25.77
CA SER A 577 15.36 -0.61 -26.55
C SER A 577 16.22 -0.68 -27.84
N ASN A 578 15.96 0.23 -28.79
CA ASN A 578 16.80 0.45 -29.98
C ASN A 578 17.71 1.69 -29.85
N VAL A 579 17.57 2.48 -28.78
CA VAL A 579 18.27 3.77 -28.58
C VAL A 579 18.87 3.94 -27.19
N ALA A 580 18.44 3.12 -26.23
CA ALA A 580 18.95 2.99 -24.88
C ALA A 580 19.19 1.49 -24.56
N ASP A 581 19.56 1.16 -23.33
CA ASP A 581 19.77 -0.24 -22.92
C ASP A 581 18.45 -0.96 -22.61
N ILE A 582 17.48 -0.22 -22.05
CA ILE A 582 16.12 -0.70 -21.72
C ILE A 582 15.09 0.38 -22.06
N LYS A 583 13.83 0.01 -22.27
CA LYS A 583 12.68 0.94 -22.34
C LYS A 583 11.72 0.71 -21.18
N ASN A 584 11.08 1.78 -20.70
CA ASN A 584 10.31 1.74 -19.44
C ASN A 584 9.01 0.92 -19.52
N VAL A 585 8.48 0.65 -20.72
CA VAL A 585 7.30 -0.20 -20.92
C VAL A 585 7.52 -1.25 -22.00
N SER A 586 6.90 -2.41 -21.84
CA SER A 586 6.85 -3.45 -22.88
C SER A 586 5.97 -3.02 -24.06
N GLY A 587 6.31 -3.43 -25.28
CA GLY A 587 5.54 -3.10 -26.50
C GLY A 587 4.17 -3.79 -26.63
N GLY A 588 3.57 -4.26 -25.54
CA GLY A 588 2.35 -5.05 -25.53
C GLY A 588 1.54 -4.89 -24.24
N ARG A 589 0.23 -5.12 -24.33
CA ARG A 589 -0.75 -4.85 -23.25
C ARG A 589 -0.74 -5.85 -22.09
N TYR A 590 -0.23 -7.06 -22.32
CA TYR A 590 -0.32 -8.18 -21.36
C TYR A 590 0.96 -8.33 -20.55
N GLY A 591 0.84 -8.85 -19.32
CA GLY A 591 1.99 -9.03 -18.42
C GLY A 591 2.53 -7.75 -17.79
N GLY A 592 1.79 -6.62 -17.84
CA GLY A 592 2.30 -5.29 -17.48
C GLY A 592 2.86 -5.14 -16.05
N ALA A 593 2.40 -5.93 -15.08
CA ALA A 593 2.99 -6.01 -13.73
C ALA A 593 4.31 -6.80 -13.73
N ILE A 594 4.34 -7.95 -14.40
CA ILE A 594 5.55 -8.78 -14.55
C ILE A 594 6.65 -7.99 -15.27
N THR A 595 6.30 -7.23 -16.32
CA THR A 595 7.27 -6.36 -17.03
C THR A 595 7.58 -5.05 -16.29
N ALA A 596 6.85 -4.72 -15.22
CA ALA A 596 7.25 -3.66 -14.28
C ALA A 596 8.26 -4.18 -13.25
N ALA A 597 7.99 -5.34 -12.65
CA ALA A 597 8.91 -6.04 -11.75
C ALA A 597 10.25 -6.37 -12.45
N LEU A 598 10.21 -6.92 -13.66
CA LEU A 598 11.42 -7.18 -14.47
C LEU A 598 12.18 -5.91 -14.88
N PHE A 599 11.54 -4.74 -14.89
CA PHE A 599 12.23 -3.48 -15.10
C PHE A 599 12.97 -3.06 -13.81
N LEU A 600 12.31 -3.14 -12.66
CA LEU A 600 12.89 -2.79 -11.36
C LEU A 600 14.05 -3.70 -10.94
N HIS A 601 13.93 -5.00 -11.22
CA HIS A 601 14.96 -6.01 -10.96
C HIS A 601 16.33 -5.67 -11.59
N GLU A 602 16.37 -4.94 -12.71
CA GLU A 602 17.62 -4.49 -13.36
C GLU A 602 18.37 -3.45 -12.52
N TYR A 603 17.68 -2.78 -11.58
CA TYR A 603 18.22 -1.76 -10.68
C TYR A 603 18.44 -2.30 -9.26
N ALA A 604 18.10 -3.57 -9.00
CA ALA A 604 18.37 -4.25 -7.73
C ALA A 604 19.85 -4.62 -7.51
N ASP A 605 20.74 -4.28 -8.46
CA ASP A 605 22.20 -4.50 -8.40
C ASP A 605 22.63 -5.94 -8.08
N GLY A 606 21.80 -6.92 -8.46
CA GLY A 606 22.01 -8.35 -8.22
C GLY A 606 21.79 -8.83 -6.78
N ARG A 607 21.22 -7.99 -5.90
CA ARG A 607 20.89 -8.33 -4.51
C ARG A 607 19.58 -9.13 -4.40
N PRO A 608 19.37 -9.87 -3.29
CA PRO A 608 18.04 -10.32 -2.91
C PRO A 608 17.08 -9.14 -2.84
N TRP A 609 15.93 -9.28 -3.49
CA TRP A 609 15.01 -8.18 -3.78
C TRP A 609 13.55 -8.64 -3.82
N VAL A 610 12.68 -7.78 -3.31
CA VAL A 610 11.22 -7.88 -3.40
C VAL A 610 10.66 -6.58 -3.96
N HIS A 611 9.65 -6.69 -4.84
CA HIS A 611 8.77 -5.60 -5.20
C HIS A 611 7.34 -5.89 -4.75
N MET A 612 6.74 -4.96 -4.00
CA MET A 612 5.37 -4.98 -3.50
C MET A 612 4.50 -3.99 -4.30
N ASP A 613 3.74 -4.48 -5.27
CA ASP A 613 2.76 -3.68 -6.04
C ASP A 613 1.43 -3.61 -5.28
N ILE A 614 1.30 -2.54 -4.49
CA ILE A 614 0.15 -2.24 -3.64
C ILE A 614 -0.95 -1.44 -4.34
N ALA A 615 -0.87 -1.24 -5.68
CA ALA A 615 -1.82 -0.40 -6.43
C ALA A 615 -3.30 -0.69 -6.08
N GLY A 616 -3.66 -1.98 -6.03
CA GLY A 616 -4.99 -2.45 -5.61
C GLY A 616 -5.41 -1.96 -4.22
N PRO A 617 -4.82 -2.48 -3.13
CA PRO A 617 -5.30 -2.21 -1.77
C PRO A 617 -4.81 -0.91 -1.13
N ALA A 618 -3.97 -0.08 -1.77
CA ALA A 618 -3.47 1.16 -1.17
C ALA A 618 -4.58 2.17 -0.79
N PHE A 619 -5.72 2.15 -1.49
CA PHE A 619 -6.84 3.07 -1.26
C PHE A 619 -8.21 2.37 -1.35
N SER A 620 -8.93 2.33 -0.24
CA SER A 620 -10.25 1.69 -0.17
C SER A 620 -11.38 2.68 -0.48
N LYS A 621 -12.34 2.23 -1.31
CA LYS A 621 -13.61 2.94 -1.59
C LYS A 621 -14.74 2.50 -0.65
N GLU A 622 -14.48 1.52 0.23
CA GLU A 622 -15.40 0.92 1.19
C GLU A 622 -14.86 0.95 2.63
N THR A 623 -15.69 0.59 3.60
CA THR A 623 -15.29 0.37 5.00
C THR A 623 -15.59 -1.07 5.36
N TYR A 624 -14.62 -1.79 5.89
CA TYR A 624 -14.74 -3.18 6.36
C TYR A 624 -13.65 -3.47 7.41
N GLY A 625 -14.04 -4.04 8.56
CA GLY A 625 -13.09 -4.40 9.63
C GLY A 625 -12.27 -3.20 10.13
N ASP A 626 -10.94 -3.31 10.06
CA ASP A 626 -9.94 -2.28 10.39
C ASP A 626 -9.66 -1.29 9.24
N VAL A 627 -10.22 -1.52 8.05
CA VAL A 627 -10.09 -0.66 6.87
C VAL A 627 -11.29 0.27 6.75
N VAL A 628 -11.01 1.56 6.57
CA VAL A 628 -12.01 2.60 6.26
C VAL A 628 -11.74 3.20 4.88
N LYS A 629 -12.66 4.04 4.39
CA LYS A 629 -12.50 4.74 3.10
C LYS A 629 -11.32 5.71 3.12
N GLY A 630 -10.54 5.70 2.05
CA GLY A 630 -9.31 6.49 1.91
C GLY A 630 -8.07 5.60 1.80
N GLY A 631 -6.90 6.19 2.04
CA GLY A 631 -5.64 5.44 2.18
C GLY A 631 -5.74 4.38 3.27
N THR A 632 -5.20 3.18 3.01
CA THR A 632 -5.33 2.01 3.90
C THR A 632 -4.12 1.78 4.81
N GLY A 633 -2.92 2.19 4.36
CA GLY A 633 -1.65 1.90 5.04
C GLY A 633 -1.19 0.43 4.94
N VAL A 634 -1.80 -0.36 4.04
CA VAL A 634 -1.45 -1.77 3.80
C VAL A 634 0.04 -1.92 3.48
N GLY A 635 0.71 -2.87 4.13
CA GLY A 635 2.15 -3.07 3.99
C GLY A 635 2.96 -2.53 5.17
N VAL A 636 2.45 -1.56 5.95
CA VAL A 636 3.17 -1.08 7.16
C VAL A 636 3.31 -2.20 8.18
N ARG A 637 2.23 -2.93 8.48
CA ARG A 637 2.28 -4.07 9.42
C ARG A 637 3.12 -5.21 8.84
N THR A 638 2.96 -5.49 7.54
CA THR A 638 3.77 -6.49 6.82
C THR A 638 5.27 -6.23 6.96
N LEU A 639 5.72 -4.98 6.76
CA LEU A 639 7.14 -4.62 6.89
C LEU A 639 7.65 -4.69 8.34
N VAL A 640 6.82 -4.41 9.34
CA VAL A 640 7.15 -4.65 10.75
C VAL A 640 7.33 -6.15 11.03
N GLU A 641 6.45 -7.01 10.52
CA GLU A 641 6.58 -8.47 10.65
C GLU A 641 7.80 -9.04 9.89
N VAL A 642 8.17 -8.44 8.74
CA VAL A 642 9.45 -8.74 8.07
C VAL A 642 10.63 -8.38 8.97
N ALA A 643 10.61 -7.20 9.60
CA ALA A 643 11.66 -6.72 10.50
C ALA A 643 11.85 -7.67 11.70
N ARG A 644 10.74 -8.08 12.35
CA ARG A 644 10.72 -9.10 13.40
C ARG A 644 11.33 -10.43 12.94
N THR A 645 10.89 -10.93 11.79
CA THR A 645 11.38 -12.20 11.22
C THR A 645 12.89 -12.13 10.92
N LEU A 646 13.41 -10.98 10.46
CA LEU A 646 14.84 -10.76 10.21
C LEU A 646 15.67 -10.57 11.50
N ALA A 647 15.06 -10.07 12.57
CA ALA A 647 15.66 -10.02 13.92
C ALA A 647 15.72 -11.42 14.58
N GLY A 648 14.79 -12.30 14.23
CA GLY A 648 14.65 -13.67 14.75
C GLY A 648 13.50 -13.86 15.74
N GLU A 649 12.42 -13.10 15.56
CA GLU A 649 11.19 -13.07 16.38
C GLU A 649 10.00 -13.79 15.72
#